data_AF-A0A1V9ADD0-F1
#
_entry.id   AF-A0A1V9ADD0-F1
#
_cell.length_a   1.000
_cell.length_b   1.000
_cell.length_c   1.000
_cell.angle_alpha   90.00
_cell.angle_beta   90.00
_cell.angle_gamma   90.00
#
_symmetry.space_group_name_H-M   'P 1'
#
loop_
_entity.id
_entity.type
_entity.pdbx_description
1 polymer ?
#
loop_
_entity_poly.entity_id
_entity_poly.type
_entity_poly.pdbx_seq_one_letter_code
_entity_poly.pdbx_strand_id
1 'polypeptide(L)'
;MRSLGEAHVRGIHIDWKAVLPGTDRPAVSLPTYAFQHTRFWPRSTGRAGDPAGLGQIAAGHPLLGATVHPAAGTGLLLTGSLSATAQPWLTGHSVLGTVIVPGSVFVELALRAGRDLGCDRLDELTLETPLVLDGDTAYDLQVAVTEDLEVSIHSRPAGAAEESWTRHAGGILNPERGPARTGLAGPWPPHGATPLPAEDLYQRLADSGIDYGPAFRGLRAAWEHDGEILAEVRLPESETVDAGHYGLHPALLDAALHGMGLGSVFSGPDESGSGGSVAFSWSGVTYDASGATAVRVRLTPAGENAVAVEISDAAGVPVASVEALVMRPVSADQLGGAGRVSRNSLFRLDWPEQPLPSGEHCRIALVGADCWDWAPWLDSGEHSGAFPTPRALAEAVADGSAEPPEFVVTTVPAVAGEDIPAAVSGTLSSLLDTAQSWLHDDRFADTRLVVVTRRAMPVDPSAEPDLPAASVWGLLRSAQSEHPDRIVLVDIEDDTSDVSLLPAAMRSGEPQLAIRAGRLFAPRLVRVEPAAEPGFGFGDHETVLITGASGGLGRIVARHLAETHGVRHLVLLSRRGRQAEGAGELAADLTELGAEVTFAACDVADAAAVARVLDDIPADRPLAGVVHTAGVVDDGLVESLSMDQIDRVLRPKVCGAWHLHTLTRQLDLRAFIVFSSGATTFGGPGQGAYAAANAFLDALAGFRRAHDLSATSLAWGMWAESNGMGSRLDETALARMARNGALPLSVAEGLALFDATHGLDHAALVPVRLDLAALRGQAGSLPPMFRELVPPPGRQAAEDSAALLRTLAGLTEDDRRRTLLDAVRANAAAVLGHSSAAGVDPERSFLESGFDSLTAVELRNRMTRVTGARLRATLIFDFPTPARLAGHLLDQLDLAAEPGASPAADSDMVLAELERVGAALPAAVSDTASRRRVAERLRELLQLCGPSAAAGGDLESATDDELFALVDDEFEHGVETA
;
A
#
# COMPACT_ATOMS: atom_id res chain seq x y z
N MET A 1 -47.18 -34.58 -14.18
CA MET A 1 -46.20 -33.63 -13.59
C MET A 1 -46.72 -32.20 -13.51
N ARG A 2 -46.88 -31.43 -14.61
CA ARG A 2 -47.26 -30.00 -14.54
C ARG A 2 -48.45 -29.68 -13.62
N SER A 3 -49.61 -30.31 -13.83
CA SER A 3 -50.80 -30.10 -13.00
C SER A 3 -50.67 -30.61 -11.56
N LEU A 4 -49.74 -31.53 -11.29
CA LEU A 4 -49.39 -31.94 -9.92
C LEU A 4 -48.54 -30.84 -9.26
N GLY A 5 -47.57 -30.25 -9.97
CA GLY A 5 -46.83 -29.08 -9.48
C GLY A 5 -47.76 -27.91 -9.15
N GLU A 6 -48.73 -27.61 -10.01
CA GLU A 6 -49.74 -26.56 -9.79
C GLU A 6 -50.65 -26.86 -8.58
N ALA A 7 -50.99 -28.13 -8.33
CA ALA A 7 -51.73 -28.53 -7.14
C ALA A 7 -50.88 -28.42 -5.86
N HIS A 8 -49.62 -28.84 -5.90
CA HIS A 8 -48.69 -28.77 -4.76
C HIS A 8 -48.40 -27.33 -4.32
N VAL A 9 -48.13 -26.43 -5.28
CA VAL A 9 -47.91 -24.99 -5.01
C VAL A 9 -49.17 -24.32 -4.44
N ARG A 10 -50.36 -24.88 -4.69
CA ARG A 10 -51.63 -24.44 -4.08
C ARG A 10 -51.94 -25.13 -2.74
N GLY A 11 -50.96 -25.82 -2.14
CA GLY A 11 -51.08 -26.47 -0.83
C GLY A 11 -51.85 -27.78 -0.83
N ILE A 12 -52.16 -28.36 -2.00
CA ILE A 12 -52.82 -29.67 -2.07
C ILE A 12 -51.77 -30.75 -1.80
N HIS A 13 -52.07 -31.65 -0.86
CA HIS A 13 -51.21 -32.78 -0.54
C HIS A 13 -51.12 -33.75 -1.73
N ILE A 14 -49.90 -34.15 -2.10
CA ILE A 14 -49.64 -35.10 -3.18
C ILE A 14 -48.81 -36.24 -2.62
N ASP A 15 -49.27 -37.47 -2.83
CA ASP A 15 -48.47 -38.66 -2.56
C ASP A 15 -47.40 -38.83 -3.65
N TRP A 16 -46.24 -38.23 -3.41
CA TRP A 16 -45.10 -38.34 -4.32
C TRP A 16 -44.54 -39.75 -4.43
N LYS A 17 -44.75 -40.63 -3.44
CA LYS A 17 -44.34 -42.06 -3.53
C LYS A 17 -45.20 -42.83 -4.52
N ALA A 18 -46.51 -42.54 -4.58
CA ALA A 18 -47.40 -43.08 -5.59
C ALA A 18 -47.15 -42.51 -7.00
N VAL A 19 -46.67 -41.27 -7.11
CA VAL A 19 -46.36 -40.60 -8.40
C VAL A 19 -45.00 -41.03 -8.96
N LEU A 20 -44.03 -41.37 -8.10
CA LEU A 20 -42.68 -41.80 -8.48
C LEU A 20 -42.33 -43.19 -7.87
N PRO A 21 -43.03 -44.26 -8.28
CA PRO A 21 -42.75 -45.60 -7.77
C PRO A 21 -41.38 -46.12 -8.26
N GLY A 22 -40.58 -46.66 -7.34
CA GLY A 22 -39.32 -47.35 -7.64
C GLY A 22 -38.03 -46.54 -7.50
N THR A 23 -38.06 -45.36 -6.86
CA THR A 23 -36.84 -44.60 -6.53
C THR A 23 -36.53 -44.64 -5.02
N ASP A 24 -35.77 -45.64 -4.57
CA ASP A 24 -35.12 -45.67 -3.24
C ASP A 24 -33.92 -44.71 -3.14
N ARG A 25 -33.97 -43.58 -3.86
CA ARG A 25 -32.96 -42.53 -3.77
C ARG A 25 -33.38 -41.53 -2.69
N PRO A 26 -32.52 -41.19 -1.72
CA PRO A 26 -32.84 -40.16 -0.75
C PRO A 26 -33.16 -38.85 -1.47
N ALA A 27 -34.18 -38.13 -1.00
CA ALA A 27 -34.56 -36.86 -1.56
C ALA A 27 -33.37 -35.89 -1.43
N VAL A 28 -32.81 -35.47 -2.56
CA VAL A 28 -31.69 -34.51 -2.57
C VAL A 28 -32.17 -33.22 -1.92
N SER A 29 -31.55 -32.81 -0.82
CA SER A 29 -31.84 -31.53 -0.20
C SER A 29 -31.48 -30.43 -1.20
N LEU A 30 -32.50 -29.73 -1.70
CA LEU A 30 -32.27 -28.49 -2.43
C LEU A 30 -31.69 -27.43 -1.48
N PRO A 31 -31.03 -26.39 -2.01
CA PRO A 31 -30.65 -25.22 -1.22
C PRO A 31 -31.84 -24.69 -0.41
N THR A 32 -31.58 -24.21 0.79
CA THR A 32 -32.60 -23.60 1.65
C THR A 32 -33.15 -22.32 1.03
N TYR A 33 -34.21 -21.77 1.62
CA TYR A 33 -34.82 -20.52 1.18
C TYR A 33 -33.75 -19.43 0.95
N ALA A 34 -33.76 -18.81 -0.24
CA ALA A 34 -32.87 -17.71 -0.56
C ALA A 34 -33.27 -16.48 0.27
N PHE A 35 -32.70 -16.36 1.46
CA PHE A 35 -32.84 -15.19 2.32
C PHE A 35 -32.41 -13.94 1.54
N GLN A 36 -33.11 -12.83 1.70
CA GLN A 36 -32.81 -11.59 0.98
C GLN A 36 -31.51 -10.89 1.48
N HIS A 37 -30.77 -11.52 2.40
CA HIS A 37 -29.54 -11.04 3.04
C HIS A 37 -29.58 -9.59 3.58
N THR A 38 -30.78 -9.04 3.78
CA THR A 38 -30.99 -7.68 4.29
C THR A 38 -30.61 -7.62 5.77
N ARG A 39 -29.67 -6.74 6.12
CA ARG A 39 -29.06 -6.67 7.45
C ARG A 39 -29.96 -5.94 8.47
N PHE A 40 -30.95 -6.65 9.02
CA PHE A 40 -31.80 -6.16 10.11
C PHE A 40 -31.13 -6.25 11.49
N TRP A 41 -29.93 -5.65 11.62
CA TRP A 41 -29.33 -5.42 12.93
C TRP A 41 -29.79 -4.06 13.48
N PRO A 42 -30.06 -3.92 14.79
CA PRO A 42 -30.26 -2.61 15.38
C PRO A 42 -28.99 -1.79 15.19
N ARG A 43 -29.05 -0.76 14.34
CA ARG A 43 -27.97 0.23 14.22
C ARG A 43 -27.83 0.90 15.58
N SER A 44 -26.66 0.74 16.21
CA SER A 44 -26.29 1.55 17.36
C SER A 44 -26.07 2.98 16.89
N THR A 45 -27.15 3.77 16.82
CA THR A 45 -27.04 5.23 16.93
C THR A 45 -26.29 5.53 18.21
N GLY A 46 -25.04 5.99 18.11
CA GLY A 46 -24.15 6.15 19.24
C GLY A 46 -24.69 7.17 20.24
N ARG A 47 -25.45 6.73 21.25
CA ARG A 47 -25.76 7.52 22.44
C ARG A 47 -24.52 7.57 23.35
N ALA A 48 -23.50 8.27 22.87
CA ALA A 48 -22.36 8.68 23.68
C ALA A 48 -22.82 9.79 24.64
N GLY A 49 -23.32 9.38 25.80
CA GLY A 49 -23.90 10.27 26.81
C GLY A 49 -25.31 10.75 26.47
N ASP A 50 -26.22 10.68 27.44
CA ASP A 50 -27.43 11.51 27.41
C ASP A 50 -27.00 12.95 27.77
N PRO A 51 -27.14 13.95 26.87
CA PRO A 51 -26.74 15.32 27.15
C PRO A 51 -27.39 15.90 28.41
N ALA A 52 -28.61 15.44 28.74
CA ALA A 52 -29.30 15.84 29.96
C ALA A 52 -28.55 15.44 31.24
N GLY A 53 -27.80 14.32 31.20
CA GLY A 53 -26.91 13.89 32.29
C GLY A 53 -25.71 14.81 32.52
N LEU A 54 -25.35 15.63 31.53
CA LEU A 54 -24.31 16.67 31.60
C LEU A 54 -24.90 18.09 31.77
N GLY A 55 -26.21 18.18 32.05
CA GLY A 55 -26.93 19.46 32.17
C GLY A 55 -27.13 20.20 30.85
N GLN A 56 -26.95 19.54 29.71
CA GLN A 56 -27.12 20.12 28.37
C GLN A 56 -28.39 19.62 27.68
N ILE A 57 -28.81 20.31 26.63
CA ILE A 57 -29.99 19.93 25.83
C ILE A 57 -29.53 19.03 24.68
N ALA A 58 -30.30 18.01 24.32
CA ALA A 58 -29.99 17.18 23.15
C ALA A 58 -30.36 17.93 21.85
N ALA A 59 -29.40 18.08 20.93
CA ALA A 59 -29.62 18.84 19.69
C ALA A 59 -30.58 18.16 18.69
N GLY A 60 -30.75 16.83 18.79
CA GLY A 60 -31.71 16.08 17.99
C GLY A 60 -31.37 16.02 16.50
N HIS A 61 -30.08 16.06 16.16
CA HIS A 61 -29.57 16.15 14.78
C HIS A 61 -28.42 15.14 14.58
N PRO A 62 -28.27 14.43 13.43
CA PRO A 62 -27.35 13.29 13.34
C PRO A 62 -25.85 13.65 13.39
N LEU A 63 -25.51 14.93 13.22
CA LEU A 63 -24.13 15.45 13.32
C LEU A 63 -23.86 16.23 14.62
N LEU A 64 -24.88 16.45 15.46
CA LEU A 64 -24.79 17.29 16.67
C LEU A 64 -25.41 16.57 17.88
N GLY A 65 -24.63 16.40 18.94
CA GLY A 65 -25.06 15.73 20.17
C GLY A 65 -25.81 16.67 21.11
N ALA A 66 -25.26 17.86 21.37
CA ALA A 66 -25.76 18.76 22.41
C ALA A 66 -25.86 20.23 21.99
N THR A 67 -26.83 20.92 22.59
CA THR A 67 -27.02 22.37 22.55
C THR A 67 -26.68 22.95 23.92
N VAL A 68 -25.78 23.93 23.92
CA VAL A 68 -25.27 24.65 25.09
C VAL A 68 -25.64 26.13 24.95
N HIS A 69 -26.37 26.66 25.92
CA HIS A 69 -26.65 28.10 26.03
C HIS A 69 -25.72 28.70 27.09
N PRO A 70 -24.84 29.66 26.73
CA PRO A 70 -24.03 30.38 27.71
C PRO A 70 -24.91 31.07 28.77
N ALA A 71 -24.53 30.96 30.05
CA ALA A 71 -25.28 31.59 31.14
C ALA A 71 -25.20 33.13 31.15
N ALA A 72 -24.27 33.71 30.38
CA ALA A 72 -24.14 35.13 30.12
C ALA A 72 -24.17 35.37 28.61
N GLY A 73 -25.21 36.07 28.15
CA GLY A 73 -25.41 36.47 26.75
C GLY A 73 -26.51 35.69 26.01
N THR A 74 -26.71 36.02 24.73
CA THR A 74 -27.71 35.40 23.84
C THR A 74 -27.12 34.48 22.77
N GLY A 75 -25.84 34.12 22.90
CA GLY A 75 -25.16 33.21 21.97
C GLY A 75 -25.63 31.75 22.06
N LEU A 76 -25.18 30.94 21.11
CA LEU A 76 -25.46 29.50 21.02
C LEU A 76 -24.17 28.73 20.77
N LEU A 77 -23.98 27.59 21.42
CA LEU A 77 -22.93 26.63 21.08
C LEU A 77 -23.54 25.24 20.90
N LEU A 78 -23.41 24.68 19.70
CA LEU A 78 -23.76 23.29 19.41
C LEU A 78 -22.49 22.46 19.33
N THR A 79 -22.51 21.26 19.91
CA THR A 79 -21.37 20.33 19.91
C THR A 79 -21.75 19.00 19.27
N GLY A 80 -20.82 18.40 18.54
CA GLY A 80 -21.03 17.14 17.82
C GLY A 80 -19.74 16.37 17.58
N SER A 81 -19.83 15.30 16.80
CA SER A 81 -18.65 14.58 16.32
C SER A 81 -18.87 13.98 14.93
N LEU A 82 -17.81 14.00 14.12
CA LEU A 82 -17.77 13.47 12.76
C LEU A 82 -16.71 12.37 12.67
N SER A 83 -17.05 11.24 12.07
CA SER A 83 -16.07 10.23 11.67
C SER A 83 -16.57 9.36 10.51
N ALA A 84 -15.65 8.76 9.76
CA ALA A 84 -15.99 7.78 8.72
C ALA A 84 -16.80 6.59 9.27
N THR A 85 -16.60 6.21 10.53
CA THR A 85 -17.33 5.11 11.18
C THR A 85 -18.75 5.53 11.60
N ALA A 86 -18.93 6.75 12.11
CA ALA A 86 -20.20 7.25 12.63
C ALA A 86 -21.14 7.74 11.52
N GLN A 87 -20.59 8.35 10.47
CA GLN A 87 -21.33 8.78 9.28
C GLN A 87 -20.67 8.25 7.99
N PRO A 88 -20.80 6.94 7.67
CA PRO A 88 -20.10 6.32 6.54
C PRO A 88 -20.37 6.96 5.17
N TRP A 89 -21.52 7.62 5.01
CA TRP A 89 -21.84 8.33 3.78
C TRP A 89 -20.86 9.47 3.47
N LEU A 90 -20.24 10.11 4.49
CA LEU A 90 -19.23 11.17 4.28
C LEU A 90 -18.00 10.68 3.50
N THR A 91 -17.64 9.40 3.60
CA THR A 91 -16.52 8.82 2.82
C THR A 91 -16.78 8.82 1.30
N GLY A 92 -18.03 9.05 0.89
CA GLY A 92 -18.42 9.22 -0.50
C GLY A 92 -18.21 10.63 -1.06
N HIS A 93 -17.46 11.52 -0.42
CA HIS A 93 -17.09 12.81 -1.00
C HIS A 93 -15.56 12.97 -0.96
N SER A 94 -14.91 12.68 -2.09
CA SER A 94 -13.46 12.64 -2.25
C SER A 94 -12.99 13.61 -3.33
N VAL A 95 -11.99 14.43 -3.02
CA VAL A 95 -11.34 15.36 -3.96
C VAL A 95 -9.83 15.09 -3.98
N LEU A 96 -9.28 14.86 -5.17
CA LEU A 96 -7.89 14.45 -5.41
C LEU A 96 -7.45 13.27 -4.54
N GLY A 97 -8.35 12.31 -4.31
CA GLY A 97 -8.13 11.12 -3.48
C GLY A 97 -8.25 11.34 -1.97
N THR A 98 -8.64 12.54 -1.53
CA THR A 98 -8.78 12.92 -0.12
C THR A 98 -10.26 13.04 0.27
N VAL A 99 -10.70 12.37 1.33
CA VAL A 99 -12.08 12.49 1.84
C VAL A 99 -12.25 13.83 2.55
N ILE A 100 -13.19 14.64 2.08
CA ILE A 100 -13.45 16.00 2.57
C ILE A 100 -14.92 16.14 2.92
N VAL A 101 -15.23 16.78 4.04
CA VAL A 101 -16.59 17.16 4.41
C VAL A 101 -17.12 18.23 3.44
N PRO A 102 -18.21 17.98 2.69
CA PRO A 102 -18.70 18.89 1.66
C PRO A 102 -19.30 20.17 2.22
N GLY A 103 -19.33 21.23 1.40
CA GLY A 103 -19.90 22.54 1.75
C GLY A 103 -21.33 22.48 2.29
N SER A 104 -22.13 21.56 1.75
CA SER A 104 -23.52 21.30 2.16
C SER A 104 -23.67 20.89 3.64
N VAL A 105 -22.65 20.28 4.25
CA VAL A 105 -22.66 19.94 5.69
C VAL A 105 -22.55 21.21 6.53
N PHE A 106 -21.65 22.13 6.17
CA PHE A 106 -21.49 23.40 6.87
C PHE A 106 -22.75 24.27 6.78
N VAL A 107 -23.44 24.25 5.62
CA VAL A 107 -24.73 24.93 5.43
C VAL A 107 -25.83 24.37 6.34
N GLU A 108 -26.00 23.05 6.43
CA GLU A 108 -26.99 22.44 7.34
C GLU A 108 -26.66 22.75 8.81
N LEU A 109 -25.38 22.66 9.20
CA LEU A 109 -24.93 22.98 10.55
C LEU A 109 -25.23 24.43 10.93
N ALA A 110 -24.93 25.38 10.04
CA ALA A 110 -25.23 26.81 10.25
C ALA A 110 -26.74 27.07 10.33
N LEU A 111 -27.54 26.54 9.41
CA LEU A 111 -29.00 26.73 9.42
C LEU A 111 -29.69 25.97 10.58
N ARG A 112 -29.09 24.89 11.10
CA ARG A 112 -29.58 24.24 12.32
C ARG A 112 -29.32 25.10 13.56
N ALA A 113 -28.17 25.78 13.63
CA ALA A 113 -27.88 26.76 14.66
C ALA A 113 -28.81 27.98 14.58
N GLY A 114 -29.08 28.47 13.36
CA GLY A 114 -30.06 29.53 13.12
C GLY A 114 -31.46 29.16 13.60
N ARG A 115 -31.95 27.96 13.30
CA ARG A 115 -33.29 27.48 13.73
C ARG A 115 -33.49 27.51 15.25
N ASP A 116 -32.47 27.19 16.05
CA ASP A 116 -32.53 27.26 17.52
C ASP A 116 -32.64 28.72 18.03
N LEU A 117 -32.25 29.69 17.21
CA LEU A 117 -32.35 31.14 17.46
C LEU A 117 -33.51 31.82 16.68
N GLY A 118 -34.32 31.07 15.94
CA GLY A 118 -35.38 31.60 15.08
C GLY A 118 -34.91 32.30 13.80
N CYS A 119 -33.67 32.06 13.38
CA CYS A 119 -33.10 32.56 12.12
C CYS A 119 -33.17 31.47 11.03
N ASP A 120 -34.08 31.62 10.07
CA ASP A 120 -34.29 30.64 8.99
C ASP A 120 -33.44 30.90 7.74
N ARG A 121 -32.67 31.99 7.72
CA ARG A 121 -31.85 32.44 6.58
C ARG A 121 -30.37 32.57 6.97
N LEU A 122 -29.51 32.21 6.03
CA LEU A 122 -28.06 32.37 6.07
C LEU A 122 -27.68 33.35 4.96
N ASP A 123 -27.29 34.57 5.33
CA ASP A 123 -26.98 35.63 4.35
C ASP A 123 -25.68 35.35 3.62
N GLU A 124 -24.65 34.92 4.35
CA GLU A 124 -23.36 34.48 3.81
C GLU A 124 -22.81 33.32 4.65
N LEU A 125 -22.16 32.36 4.00
CA LEU A 125 -21.26 31.38 4.62
C LEU A 125 -20.07 31.13 3.68
N THR A 126 -18.89 31.56 4.10
CA THR A 126 -17.63 31.31 3.40
C THR A 126 -16.92 30.12 4.03
N LEU A 127 -16.42 29.21 3.18
CA LEU A 127 -15.62 28.06 3.58
C LEU A 127 -14.14 28.47 3.58
N GLU A 128 -13.49 28.32 4.73
CA GLU A 128 -12.16 28.86 5.02
C GLU A 128 -11.07 27.79 4.90
N THR A 129 -11.26 26.64 5.56
CA THR A 129 -10.30 25.52 5.56
C THR A 129 -11.06 24.20 5.37
N PRO A 130 -10.69 23.34 4.39
CA PRO A 130 -11.31 22.03 4.22
C PRO A 130 -11.21 21.16 5.48
N LEU A 131 -12.29 20.48 5.86
CA LEU A 131 -12.25 19.44 6.89
C LEU A 131 -12.02 18.08 6.23
N VAL A 132 -10.78 17.59 6.34
CA VAL A 132 -10.35 16.27 5.86
C VAL A 132 -10.66 15.21 6.92
N LEU A 133 -11.18 14.04 6.52
CA LEU A 133 -11.44 12.91 7.41
C LEU A 133 -10.36 11.83 7.27
N ASP A 134 -9.42 11.79 8.22
CA ASP A 134 -8.28 10.87 8.20
C ASP A 134 -8.64 9.46 8.70
N GLY A 135 -9.24 8.65 7.82
CA GLY A 135 -9.61 7.26 8.13
C GLY A 135 -10.67 7.16 9.22
N ASP A 136 -10.42 6.34 10.24
CA ASP A 136 -11.33 6.17 11.40
C ASP A 136 -11.16 7.26 12.48
N THR A 137 -10.38 8.31 12.22
CA THR A 137 -10.21 9.44 13.16
C THR A 137 -11.57 10.13 13.38
N ALA A 138 -11.97 10.25 14.65
CA ALA A 138 -13.11 11.07 15.04
C ALA A 138 -12.66 12.51 15.27
N TYR A 139 -13.51 13.46 14.87
CA TYR A 139 -13.30 14.89 15.08
C TYR A 139 -14.37 15.41 16.03
N ASP A 140 -13.98 16.20 17.02
CA ASP A 140 -14.91 17.01 17.82
C ASP A 140 -15.37 18.18 16.94
N LEU A 141 -16.67 18.49 16.96
CA LEU A 141 -17.27 19.57 16.17
C LEU A 141 -17.88 20.63 17.12
N GLN A 142 -17.66 21.91 16.82
CA GLN A 142 -18.32 23.04 17.46
C GLN A 142 -18.91 23.99 16.44
N VAL A 143 -20.17 24.38 16.63
CA VAL A 143 -20.85 25.45 15.89
C VAL A 143 -21.23 26.53 16.90
N ALA A 144 -20.56 27.68 16.83
CA ALA A 144 -20.80 28.81 17.72
C ALA A 144 -21.52 29.93 16.97
N VAL A 145 -22.55 30.51 17.59
CA VAL A 145 -23.26 31.70 17.12
C VAL A 145 -23.15 32.81 18.17
N THR A 146 -22.72 34.00 17.74
CA THR A 146 -22.56 35.18 18.60
C THR A 146 -23.88 35.95 18.77
N GLU A 147 -23.90 36.98 19.62
CA GLU A 147 -25.08 37.86 19.77
C GLU A 147 -25.38 38.66 18.51
N ASP A 148 -24.35 38.96 17.70
CA ASP A 148 -24.44 39.64 16.40
C ASP A 148 -24.82 38.68 15.25
N LEU A 149 -25.21 37.43 15.56
CA LEU A 149 -25.58 36.38 14.62
C LEU A 149 -24.46 35.93 13.65
N GLU A 150 -23.19 36.22 13.97
CA GLU A 150 -22.05 35.58 13.31
C GLU A 150 -22.01 34.09 13.71
N VAL A 151 -22.03 33.20 12.73
CA VAL A 151 -21.87 31.76 12.91
C VAL A 151 -20.47 31.33 12.50
N SER A 152 -19.84 30.48 13.31
CA SER A 152 -18.51 29.91 13.03
C SER A 152 -18.48 28.42 13.36
N ILE A 153 -17.88 27.64 12.46
CA ILE A 153 -17.83 26.18 12.56
C ILE A 153 -16.38 25.73 12.68
N HIS A 154 -16.08 25.03 13.76
CA HIS A 154 -14.74 24.59 14.13
C HIS A 154 -14.70 23.07 14.33
N SER A 155 -13.55 22.46 14.05
CA SER A 155 -13.27 21.08 14.45
C SER A 155 -11.85 20.89 14.99
N ARG A 156 -11.64 19.76 15.65
CA ARG A 156 -10.30 19.23 16.01
C ARG A 156 -10.36 17.70 16.05
N PRO A 157 -9.24 16.98 15.93
CA PRO A 157 -9.20 15.55 16.26
C PRO A 157 -9.63 15.30 17.71
N ALA A 158 -10.44 14.27 17.94
CA ALA A 158 -10.95 13.92 19.25
C ALA A 158 -9.79 13.58 20.21
N GLY A 159 -9.78 14.20 21.39
CA GLY A 159 -8.71 14.05 22.39
C GLY A 159 -7.49 14.95 22.20
N ALA A 160 -7.47 15.83 21.19
CA ALA A 160 -6.43 16.86 21.05
C ALA A 160 -6.54 17.96 22.12
N ALA A 161 -5.43 18.67 22.37
CA ALA A 161 -5.35 19.75 23.35
C ALA A 161 -6.28 20.94 23.02
N GLU A 162 -6.60 21.79 24.01
CA GLU A 162 -7.62 22.84 23.86
C GLU A 162 -7.29 23.91 22.82
N GLU A 163 -6.01 24.19 22.56
CA GLU A 163 -5.55 25.22 21.60
C GLU A 163 -5.58 24.77 20.12
N SER A 164 -6.15 23.59 19.81
CA SER A 164 -6.03 22.94 18.49
C SER A 164 -7.23 23.08 17.53
N TRP A 165 -8.20 23.94 17.84
CA TRP A 165 -9.40 24.12 17.00
C TRP A 165 -9.09 24.81 15.67
N THR A 166 -9.52 24.20 14.56
CA THR A 166 -9.45 24.77 13.22
C THR A 166 -10.82 25.32 12.82
N ARG A 167 -10.89 26.57 12.34
CA ARG A 167 -12.10 27.18 11.77
C ARG A 167 -12.25 26.71 10.31
N HIS A 168 -13.39 26.12 9.99
CA HIS A 168 -13.67 25.56 8.66
C HIS A 168 -14.63 26.44 7.86
N ALA A 169 -15.57 27.12 8.52
CA ALA A 169 -16.51 28.01 7.89
C ALA A 169 -16.92 29.16 8.82
N GLY A 170 -17.23 30.30 8.22
CA GLY A 170 -17.69 31.52 8.90
C GLY A 170 -18.79 32.20 8.11
N GLY A 171 -19.79 32.76 8.78
CA GLY A 171 -20.97 33.31 8.11
C GLY A 171 -21.86 34.17 9.00
N ILE A 172 -22.97 34.66 8.44
CA ILE A 172 -23.94 35.53 9.11
C ILE A 172 -25.34 34.96 8.95
N LEU A 173 -26.04 34.76 10.06
CA LEU A 173 -27.45 34.34 10.10
C LEU A 173 -28.36 35.56 10.13
N ASN A 174 -29.55 35.44 9.54
CA ASN A 174 -30.52 36.54 9.43
C ASN A 174 -31.91 36.10 9.94
N PRO A 175 -32.55 36.86 10.87
CA PRO A 175 -33.89 36.58 11.38
C PRO A 175 -35.01 37.01 10.41
N GLU A 176 -34.73 37.88 9.44
CA GLU A 176 -35.70 38.26 8.41
C GLU A 176 -35.81 37.14 7.36
N ARG A 177 -37.00 36.53 7.28
CA ARG A 177 -37.30 35.62 6.18
C ARG A 177 -37.29 36.37 4.84
N GLY A 178 -36.61 35.79 3.85
CA GLY A 178 -36.63 36.27 2.48
C GLY A 178 -38.03 36.25 1.84
N PRO A 179 -38.19 36.82 0.64
CA PRO A 179 -39.47 36.84 -0.05
C PRO A 179 -39.99 35.43 -0.32
N ALA A 180 -41.30 35.21 -0.11
CA ALA A 180 -41.94 33.92 -0.31
C ALA A 180 -41.79 33.44 -1.76
N ARG A 181 -41.21 32.25 -1.95
CA ARG A 181 -40.97 31.65 -3.27
C ARG A 181 -42.18 30.90 -3.79
N THR A 182 -42.33 30.85 -5.12
CA THR A 182 -43.48 30.21 -5.78
C THR A 182 -43.31 28.71 -6.04
N GLY A 183 -42.08 28.20 -5.99
CA GLY A 183 -41.75 26.78 -6.22
C GLY A 183 -41.77 26.36 -7.69
N LEU A 184 -41.28 25.14 -7.95
CA LEU A 184 -41.18 24.53 -9.29
C LEU A 184 -42.43 23.68 -9.62
N ALA A 185 -43.60 24.30 -9.49
CA ALA A 185 -44.89 23.68 -9.76
C ALA A 185 -45.20 23.61 -11.27
N GLY A 186 -45.71 22.46 -11.73
CA GLY A 186 -46.08 22.24 -13.14
C GLY A 186 -45.67 20.87 -13.69
N PRO A 187 -45.85 20.65 -15.00
CA PRO A 187 -45.32 19.46 -15.70
C PRO A 187 -43.79 19.46 -15.63
N TRP A 188 -43.21 18.30 -15.38
CA TRP A 188 -41.77 18.14 -15.22
C TRP A 188 -41.29 16.91 -16.01
N PRO A 189 -40.22 17.02 -16.83
CA PRO A 189 -39.57 18.28 -17.21
C PRO A 189 -40.52 19.22 -17.99
N PRO A 190 -40.27 20.55 -18.01
CA PRO A 190 -41.07 21.50 -18.77
C PRO A 190 -41.12 21.18 -20.28
N HIS A 191 -42.21 21.58 -20.94
CA HIS A 191 -42.34 21.41 -22.38
C HIS A 191 -41.29 22.24 -23.14
N GLY A 192 -40.42 21.56 -23.90
CA GLY A 192 -39.32 22.20 -24.62
C GLY A 192 -37.96 22.10 -23.94
N ALA A 193 -37.86 21.46 -22.75
CA ALA A 193 -36.58 21.14 -22.13
C ALA A 193 -35.88 19.98 -22.88
N THR A 194 -34.56 20.10 -23.10
CA THR A 194 -33.75 19.12 -23.85
C THR A 194 -32.96 18.25 -22.88
N PRO A 195 -33.04 16.90 -22.93
CA PRO A 195 -32.30 16.03 -22.02
C PRO A 195 -30.78 16.16 -22.13
N LEU A 196 -30.08 16.14 -20.99
CA LEU A 196 -28.62 16.15 -20.91
C LEU A 196 -28.06 14.76 -20.56
N PRO A 197 -26.90 14.35 -21.12
CA PRO A 197 -26.31 13.02 -20.90
C PRO A 197 -25.65 12.91 -19.52
N ALA A 198 -26.44 12.49 -18.53
CA ALA A 198 -26.01 12.33 -17.13
C ALA A 198 -25.26 11.01 -16.83
N GLU A 199 -25.26 10.06 -17.77
CA GLU A 199 -24.78 8.68 -17.57
C GLU A 199 -23.29 8.62 -17.18
N ASP A 200 -22.43 9.33 -17.93
CA ASP A 200 -20.98 9.39 -17.69
C ASP A 200 -20.54 10.51 -16.73
N LEU A 201 -21.48 11.28 -16.15
CA LEU A 201 -21.16 12.47 -15.34
C LEU A 201 -20.18 12.14 -14.20
N TYR A 202 -20.48 11.10 -13.43
CA TYR A 202 -19.69 10.70 -12.28
C TYR A 202 -18.31 10.13 -12.67
N GLN A 203 -18.17 9.59 -13.88
CA GLN A 203 -16.86 9.21 -14.41
C GLN A 203 -16.04 10.44 -14.77
N ARG A 204 -16.60 11.40 -15.52
CA ARG A 204 -15.91 12.67 -15.86
C ARG A 204 -15.52 13.50 -14.63
N LEU A 205 -16.32 13.43 -13.56
CA LEU A 205 -15.99 14.05 -12.28
C LEU A 205 -14.82 13.31 -11.60
N ALA A 206 -14.83 11.98 -11.57
CA ALA A 206 -13.71 11.19 -11.04
C ALA A 206 -12.42 11.42 -11.84
N ASP A 207 -12.51 11.52 -13.17
CA ASP A 207 -11.38 11.80 -14.07
C ASP A 207 -10.79 13.21 -13.85
N SER A 208 -11.60 14.19 -13.42
CA SER A 208 -11.13 15.52 -12.97
C SER A 208 -10.75 15.57 -11.48
N GLY A 209 -10.76 14.42 -10.80
CA GLY A 209 -10.31 14.25 -9.42
C GLY A 209 -11.39 14.33 -8.35
N ILE A 210 -12.67 14.46 -8.70
CA ILE A 210 -13.78 14.47 -7.73
C ILE A 210 -14.54 13.15 -7.80
N ASP A 211 -14.26 12.22 -6.87
CA ASP A 211 -15.01 10.96 -6.77
C ASP A 211 -16.13 11.07 -5.74
N TYR A 212 -17.35 10.84 -6.22
CA TYR A 212 -18.56 10.76 -5.41
C TYR A 212 -18.92 9.29 -5.17
N GLY A 213 -19.03 8.86 -3.92
CA GLY A 213 -19.55 7.56 -3.54
C GLY A 213 -21.09 7.47 -3.64
N PRO A 214 -21.68 6.28 -3.38
CA PRO A 214 -23.10 6.02 -3.63
C PRO A 214 -24.09 6.99 -2.97
N ALA A 215 -23.75 7.54 -1.79
CA ALA A 215 -24.57 8.53 -1.07
C ALA A 215 -24.79 9.83 -1.86
N PHE A 216 -23.78 10.28 -2.61
CA PHE A 216 -23.76 11.53 -3.38
C PHE A 216 -24.14 11.35 -4.86
N ARG A 217 -24.28 10.09 -5.34
CA ARG A 217 -24.77 9.79 -6.69
C ARG A 217 -26.30 9.94 -6.81
N GLY A 218 -26.82 11.09 -6.38
CA GLY A 218 -28.24 11.38 -6.27
C GLY A 218 -28.94 11.82 -7.56
N LEU A 219 -28.19 12.35 -8.55
CA LEU A 219 -28.75 12.86 -9.80
C LEU A 219 -29.38 11.72 -10.62
N ARG A 220 -30.63 11.91 -11.09
CA ARG A 220 -31.39 10.90 -11.85
C ARG A 220 -31.59 11.27 -13.31
N ALA A 221 -31.86 12.54 -13.56
CA ALA A 221 -32.00 13.09 -14.88
C ALA A 221 -31.75 14.60 -14.84
N ALA A 222 -31.28 15.16 -15.95
CA ALA A 222 -31.10 16.59 -16.12
C ALA A 222 -31.54 17.02 -17.53
N TRP A 223 -31.96 18.26 -17.65
CA TRP A 223 -32.39 18.89 -18.89
C TRP A 223 -31.91 20.34 -18.95
N GLU A 224 -31.67 20.84 -20.16
CA GLU A 224 -31.44 22.24 -20.44
C GLU A 224 -32.74 22.90 -20.94
N HIS A 225 -33.05 24.09 -20.43
CA HIS A 225 -34.21 24.87 -20.87
C HIS A 225 -33.87 26.36 -20.78
N ASP A 226 -33.87 27.07 -21.92
CA ASP A 226 -33.62 28.52 -22.03
C ASP A 226 -32.35 29.03 -21.29
N GLY A 227 -31.30 28.20 -21.22
CA GLY A 227 -30.03 28.50 -20.54
C GLY A 227 -30.00 28.16 -19.04
N GLU A 228 -31.08 27.61 -18.51
CA GLU A 228 -31.18 27.04 -17.16
C GLU A 228 -30.95 25.52 -17.20
N ILE A 229 -30.37 24.95 -16.13
CA ILE A 229 -30.33 23.48 -15.95
C ILE A 229 -31.40 23.07 -14.95
N LEU A 230 -32.22 22.11 -15.36
CA LEU A 230 -33.28 21.51 -14.56
C LEU A 230 -32.87 20.08 -14.22
N ALA A 231 -33.05 19.63 -12.98
CA ALA A 231 -32.63 18.29 -12.55
C ALA A 231 -33.63 17.61 -11.60
N GLU A 232 -33.69 16.28 -11.69
CA GLU A 232 -34.30 15.42 -10.66
C GLU A 232 -33.22 14.75 -9.84
N VAL A 233 -33.28 14.94 -8.52
CA VAL A 233 -32.27 14.42 -7.58
C VAL A 233 -32.96 13.66 -6.46
N ARG A 234 -32.43 12.48 -6.12
CA ARG A 234 -33.03 11.58 -5.13
C ARG A 234 -31.97 10.97 -4.22
N LEU A 235 -32.15 11.18 -2.92
CA LEU A 235 -31.34 10.58 -1.87
C LEU A 235 -31.47 9.05 -1.94
N PRO A 236 -30.36 8.29 -1.88
CA PRO A 236 -30.41 6.82 -1.93
C PRO A 236 -31.10 6.24 -0.70
N GLU A 237 -31.73 5.07 -0.86
CA GLU A 237 -32.60 4.44 0.14
C GLU A 237 -31.90 4.18 1.48
N SER A 238 -30.57 4.05 1.51
CA SER A 238 -29.79 3.84 2.73
C SER A 238 -29.81 5.02 3.70
N GLU A 239 -29.99 6.25 3.19
CA GLU A 239 -29.94 7.51 3.95
C GLU A 239 -31.34 8.14 4.14
N THR A 240 -32.40 7.60 3.53
CA THR A 240 -33.76 8.15 3.63
C THR A 240 -34.35 8.06 5.04
N VAL A 241 -33.85 7.16 5.88
CA VAL A 241 -34.30 6.97 7.27
C VAL A 241 -34.00 8.21 8.12
N ASP A 242 -32.83 8.82 7.93
CA ASP A 242 -32.37 9.96 8.74
C ASP A 242 -32.68 11.33 8.10
N ALA A 243 -33.17 11.35 6.86
CA ALA A 243 -33.50 12.57 6.12
C ALA A 243 -34.42 13.53 6.91
N GLY A 244 -35.37 13.01 7.70
CA GLY A 244 -36.28 13.81 8.52
C GLY A 244 -35.64 14.53 9.72
N HIS A 245 -34.40 14.20 10.08
CA HIS A 245 -33.64 14.87 11.14
C HIS A 245 -32.80 16.06 10.63
N TYR A 246 -32.70 16.23 9.31
CA TYR A 246 -32.02 17.34 8.65
C TYR A 246 -33.05 18.37 8.15
N GLY A 247 -32.62 19.63 7.97
CA GLY A 247 -33.34 20.58 7.14
C GLY A 247 -33.35 20.09 5.69
N LEU A 248 -32.17 19.90 5.11
CA LEU A 248 -31.99 19.17 3.86
C LEU A 248 -30.77 18.26 3.99
N HIS A 249 -30.92 16.96 3.71
CA HIS A 249 -29.81 16.02 3.88
C HIS A 249 -28.59 16.50 3.07
N PRO A 250 -27.39 16.65 3.65
CA PRO A 250 -26.28 17.30 2.96
C PRO A 250 -25.90 16.65 1.62
N ALA A 251 -25.88 15.32 1.55
CA ALA A 251 -25.66 14.61 0.28
C ALA A 251 -26.75 14.84 -0.80
N LEU A 252 -27.98 15.23 -0.41
CA LEU A 252 -29.04 15.60 -1.36
C LEU A 252 -28.87 17.04 -1.85
N LEU A 253 -28.49 17.97 -0.96
CA LEU A 253 -28.14 19.35 -1.33
C LEU A 253 -26.89 19.38 -2.23
N ASP A 254 -25.89 18.56 -1.94
CA ASP A 254 -24.68 18.43 -2.74
C ASP A 254 -25.00 17.87 -4.14
N ALA A 255 -25.75 16.76 -4.21
CA ALA A 255 -26.18 16.17 -5.47
C ALA A 255 -27.10 17.10 -6.30
N ALA A 256 -27.76 18.09 -5.69
CA ALA A 256 -28.50 19.14 -6.41
C ALA A 256 -27.59 20.03 -7.27
N LEU A 257 -26.31 20.18 -6.88
CA LEU A 257 -25.32 20.99 -7.59
C LEU A 257 -24.73 20.27 -8.82
N HIS A 258 -24.78 18.94 -8.86
CA HIS A 258 -24.05 18.15 -9.86
C HIS A 258 -24.52 18.41 -11.31
N GLY A 259 -25.74 18.93 -11.49
CA GLY A 259 -26.23 19.41 -12.78
C GLY A 259 -25.32 20.45 -13.45
N MET A 260 -24.53 21.21 -12.68
CA MET A 260 -23.53 22.15 -13.23
C MET A 260 -22.50 21.47 -14.15
N GLY A 261 -22.17 20.19 -13.91
CA GLY A 261 -21.23 19.42 -14.73
C GLY A 261 -21.80 18.89 -16.05
N LEU A 262 -23.00 19.33 -16.45
CA LEU A 262 -23.72 18.85 -17.64
C LEU A 262 -24.04 19.91 -18.70
N GLY A 263 -23.90 21.21 -18.40
CA GLY A 263 -24.29 22.28 -19.33
C GLY A 263 -23.46 23.56 -19.16
N SER A 264 -23.68 24.53 -20.05
CA SER A 264 -22.82 25.71 -20.23
C SER A 264 -23.00 26.83 -19.19
N VAL A 265 -23.43 26.50 -17.96
CA VAL A 265 -23.65 27.47 -16.86
C VAL A 265 -22.37 28.26 -16.56
N PHE A 266 -21.20 27.61 -16.70
CA PHE A 266 -19.90 28.26 -16.75
C PHE A 266 -19.42 28.31 -18.21
N SER A 267 -19.70 29.42 -18.91
CA SER A 267 -19.25 29.63 -20.29
C SER A 267 -17.88 30.34 -20.31
N GLY A 268 -16.79 29.58 -20.32
CA GLY A 268 -15.42 30.10 -20.43
C GLY A 268 -14.42 29.03 -20.89
N PRO A 269 -13.43 29.36 -21.74
CA PRO A 269 -12.49 28.35 -22.28
C PRO A 269 -11.26 28.17 -21.39
N ASP A 270 -11.11 27.01 -20.76
CA ASP A 270 -9.79 26.41 -20.49
C ASP A 270 -9.93 24.92 -20.12
N GLU A 271 -9.75 24.03 -21.10
CA GLU A 271 -9.51 22.58 -20.85
C GLU A 271 -8.08 22.33 -20.27
N SER A 272 -7.41 23.39 -19.83
CA SER A 272 -6.01 23.41 -19.39
C SER A 272 -5.83 23.32 -17.87
N GLY A 273 -6.91 23.46 -17.10
CA GLY A 273 -6.88 23.45 -15.62
C GLY A 273 -7.21 22.08 -15.04
N SER A 274 -6.19 21.26 -14.77
CA SER A 274 -6.37 19.96 -14.09
C SER A 274 -6.61 20.14 -12.58
N GLY A 275 -7.83 20.51 -12.21
CA GLY A 275 -8.28 20.61 -10.82
C GLY A 275 -9.80 20.77 -10.69
N GLY A 276 -10.43 19.89 -9.92
CA GLY A 276 -11.86 19.97 -9.61
C GLY A 276 -12.25 21.29 -8.92
N SER A 277 -13.46 21.79 -9.19
CA SER A 277 -14.01 22.98 -8.51
C SER A 277 -14.95 22.60 -7.38
N VAL A 278 -14.84 23.28 -6.24
CA VAL A 278 -15.68 23.07 -5.05
C VAL A 278 -16.42 24.35 -4.66
N ALA A 279 -17.46 24.20 -3.83
CA ALA A 279 -18.15 25.32 -3.20
C ALA A 279 -17.17 26.15 -2.35
N PHE A 280 -17.16 27.47 -2.51
CA PHE A 280 -16.33 28.38 -1.73
C PHE A 280 -17.14 29.30 -0.82
N SER A 281 -18.21 29.91 -1.36
CA SER A 281 -19.08 30.81 -0.59
C SER A 281 -20.54 30.63 -1.00
N TRP A 282 -21.42 30.60 -0.01
CA TRP A 282 -22.87 30.45 -0.16
C TRP A 282 -23.55 31.73 0.31
N SER A 283 -24.46 32.27 -0.48
CA SER A 283 -25.20 33.50 -0.15
C SER A 283 -26.70 33.29 -0.25
N GLY A 284 -27.44 33.89 0.71
CA GLY A 284 -28.90 33.88 0.75
C GLY A 284 -29.51 32.48 0.78
N VAL A 285 -28.98 31.58 1.62
CA VAL A 285 -29.52 30.23 1.77
C VAL A 285 -30.75 30.25 2.68
N THR A 286 -31.79 29.52 2.33
CA THR A 286 -33.03 29.40 3.12
C THR A 286 -33.62 28.00 2.93
N TYR A 287 -34.17 27.41 4.00
CA TYR A 287 -34.91 26.16 3.96
C TYR A 287 -36.39 26.42 4.32
N ASP A 288 -37.28 26.13 3.37
CA ASP A 288 -38.74 26.30 3.50
C ASP A 288 -39.43 25.05 4.08
N ALA A 289 -38.87 23.87 3.85
CA ALA A 289 -39.39 22.58 4.32
C ALA A 289 -38.24 21.61 4.69
N SER A 290 -38.55 20.59 5.50
CA SER A 290 -37.58 19.58 5.94
C SER A 290 -37.97 18.14 5.57
N GLY A 291 -37.00 17.23 5.61
CA GLY A 291 -37.22 15.81 5.37
C GLY A 291 -37.41 15.39 3.90
N ALA A 292 -37.07 16.26 2.93
CA ALA A 292 -37.15 15.92 1.52
C ALA A 292 -36.16 14.78 1.15
N THR A 293 -36.66 13.75 0.46
CA THR A 293 -35.85 12.63 -0.05
C THR A 293 -35.73 12.61 -1.58
N ALA A 294 -36.56 13.38 -2.27
CA ALA A 294 -36.57 13.56 -3.72
C ALA A 294 -36.94 15.01 -4.03
N VAL A 295 -36.17 15.66 -4.89
CA VAL A 295 -36.32 17.08 -5.22
C VAL A 295 -36.19 17.33 -6.72
N ARG A 296 -36.89 18.38 -7.16
CA ARG A 296 -36.69 19.08 -8.43
C ARG A 296 -35.77 20.26 -8.18
N VAL A 297 -34.77 20.43 -9.02
CA VAL A 297 -33.77 21.48 -8.91
C VAL A 297 -33.78 22.33 -10.16
N ARG A 298 -33.67 23.64 -9.99
CA ARG A 298 -33.34 24.59 -11.05
C ARG A 298 -32.03 25.29 -10.70
N LEU A 299 -31.10 25.30 -11.65
CA LEU A 299 -29.81 25.96 -11.58
C LEU A 299 -29.77 27.08 -12.64
N THR A 300 -29.52 28.31 -12.21
CA THR A 300 -29.44 29.49 -13.09
C THR A 300 -28.13 30.23 -12.88
N PRO A 301 -27.48 30.77 -13.93
CA PRO A 301 -26.27 31.58 -13.77
C PRO A 301 -26.51 32.81 -12.89
N ALA A 302 -25.64 33.03 -11.90
CA ALA A 302 -25.71 34.14 -10.94
C ALA A 302 -24.45 35.04 -10.94
N GLY A 303 -23.48 34.75 -11.81
CA GLY A 303 -22.23 35.50 -11.96
C GLY A 303 -21.19 34.71 -12.76
N GLU A 304 -19.99 35.27 -12.93
CA GLU A 304 -18.92 34.67 -13.76
C GLU A 304 -18.45 33.30 -13.26
N ASN A 305 -18.54 33.05 -11.94
CA ASN A 305 -18.29 31.75 -11.31
C ASN A 305 -19.34 31.44 -10.22
N ALA A 306 -20.61 31.83 -10.44
CA ALA A 306 -21.67 31.67 -9.46
C ALA A 306 -22.97 31.11 -10.06
N VAL A 307 -23.67 30.26 -9.29
CA VAL A 307 -24.98 29.68 -9.65
C VAL A 307 -26.02 30.01 -8.57
N ALA A 308 -27.26 30.32 -8.96
CA ALA A 308 -28.40 30.34 -8.05
C ALA A 308 -29.12 28.99 -8.12
N VAL A 309 -29.61 28.50 -6.98
CA VAL A 309 -30.20 27.17 -6.85
C VAL A 309 -31.60 27.30 -6.26
N GLU A 310 -32.60 26.73 -6.93
CA GLU A 310 -33.94 26.56 -6.38
C GLU A 310 -34.28 25.08 -6.28
N ILE A 311 -34.74 24.66 -5.10
CA ILE A 311 -35.06 23.27 -4.77
C ILE A 311 -36.51 23.19 -4.34
N SER A 312 -37.28 22.34 -5.00
CA SER A 312 -38.67 22.02 -4.67
C SER A 312 -38.86 20.52 -4.51
N ASP A 313 -39.93 20.11 -3.83
CA ASP A 313 -40.29 18.69 -3.73
C ASP A 313 -40.84 18.14 -5.08
N ALA A 314 -41.24 16.87 -5.09
CA ALA A 314 -41.83 16.22 -6.26
C ALA A 314 -43.20 16.81 -6.68
N ALA A 315 -43.88 17.58 -5.82
CA ALA A 315 -45.11 18.30 -6.12
C ALA A 315 -44.84 19.74 -6.62
N GLY A 316 -43.61 20.24 -6.49
CA GLY A 316 -43.21 21.60 -6.83
C GLY A 316 -43.35 22.61 -5.69
N VAL A 317 -43.52 22.15 -4.44
CA VAL A 317 -43.52 23.01 -3.24
C VAL A 317 -42.06 23.40 -2.90
N PRO A 318 -41.76 24.67 -2.56
CA PRO A 318 -40.42 25.07 -2.13
C PRO A 318 -39.88 24.22 -0.97
N VAL A 319 -38.61 23.81 -1.09
CA VAL A 319 -37.87 23.08 -0.04
C VAL A 319 -36.68 23.90 0.42
N ALA A 320 -35.88 24.40 -0.53
CA ALA A 320 -34.69 25.19 -0.23
C ALA A 320 -34.32 26.11 -1.39
N SER A 321 -33.49 27.12 -1.11
CA SER A 321 -32.93 28.00 -2.12
C SER A 321 -31.55 28.51 -1.73
N VAL A 322 -30.72 28.83 -2.73
CA VAL A 322 -29.44 29.54 -2.64
C VAL A 322 -29.48 30.70 -3.64
N GLU A 323 -29.23 31.93 -3.20
CA GLU A 323 -29.25 33.11 -4.08
C GLU A 323 -27.97 33.21 -4.93
N ALA A 324 -26.83 32.84 -4.37
CA ALA A 324 -25.59 32.62 -5.11
C ALA A 324 -24.71 31.58 -4.40
N LEU A 325 -24.18 30.63 -5.16
CA LEU A 325 -23.12 29.72 -4.77
C LEU A 325 -21.91 30.01 -5.66
N VAL A 326 -20.82 30.51 -5.05
CA VAL A 326 -19.55 30.75 -5.74
C VAL A 326 -18.71 29.48 -5.71
N MET A 327 -18.29 29.02 -6.89
CA MET A 327 -17.38 27.89 -7.05
C MET A 327 -15.93 28.39 -7.23
N ARG A 328 -14.95 27.61 -6.77
CA ARG A 328 -13.53 27.85 -7.04
C ARG A 328 -12.79 26.56 -7.40
N PRO A 329 -11.81 26.61 -8.33
CA PRO A 329 -10.90 25.49 -8.56
C PRO A 329 -10.03 25.24 -7.33
N VAL A 330 -9.76 23.97 -7.05
CA VAL A 330 -8.94 23.52 -5.92
C VAL A 330 -7.64 22.92 -6.45
N SER A 331 -6.50 23.39 -5.95
CA SER A 331 -5.21 22.73 -6.15
C SER A 331 -4.94 21.68 -5.08
N ALA A 332 -4.09 20.70 -5.38
CA ALA A 332 -3.64 19.72 -4.39
C ALA A 332 -3.02 20.39 -3.13
N ASP A 333 -2.35 21.54 -3.32
CA ASP A 333 -1.68 22.32 -2.27
C ASP A 333 -2.66 22.99 -1.28
N GLN A 334 -3.94 23.12 -1.64
CA GLN A 334 -5.00 23.63 -0.75
C GLN A 334 -5.66 22.52 0.08
N LEU A 335 -5.57 21.25 -0.37
CA LEU A 335 -6.14 20.10 0.32
C LEU A 335 -5.13 19.45 1.27
N GLY A 336 -3.89 19.31 0.83
CA GLY A 336 -2.74 19.07 1.69
C GLY A 336 -2.12 20.41 2.05
N GLY A 337 -2.63 21.08 3.10
CA GLY A 337 -2.16 22.40 3.51
C GLY A 337 -0.64 22.50 3.54
N ALA A 338 -0.12 23.47 2.78
CA ALA A 338 1.30 23.61 2.46
C ALA A 338 2.20 23.40 3.70
N GLY A 339 2.99 22.31 3.68
CA GLY A 339 3.85 21.89 4.78
C GLY A 339 3.48 20.55 5.45
N ARG A 340 2.27 20.00 5.24
CA ARG A 340 1.94 18.67 5.76
C ARG A 340 2.42 17.54 4.85
N VAL A 341 3.50 16.87 5.29
CA VAL A 341 3.93 15.57 4.74
C VAL A 341 2.79 14.56 4.85
N SER A 342 2.40 13.94 3.74
CA SER A 342 1.41 12.86 3.72
C SER A 342 1.91 11.64 4.52
N ARG A 343 1.02 11.03 5.30
CA ARG A 343 1.34 9.90 6.21
C ARG A 343 1.83 8.62 5.49
N ASN A 344 1.78 8.59 4.16
CA ASN A 344 2.30 7.50 3.33
C ASN A 344 3.46 7.96 2.43
N SER A 345 4.21 9.00 2.85
CA SER A 345 5.32 9.57 2.08
C SER A 345 6.69 9.54 2.77
N LEU A 346 6.78 9.23 4.07
CA LEU A 346 8.04 9.15 4.82
C LEU A 346 8.12 7.86 5.65
N PHE A 347 9.19 7.09 5.44
CA PHE A 347 9.38 5.78 6.04
C PHE A 347 10.83 5.56 6.49
N ARG A 348 11.07 4.49 7.25
CA ARG A 348 12.40 3.91 7.50
C ARG A 348 12.32 2.39 7.46
N LEU A 349 13.48 1.75 7.32
CA LEU A 349 13.59 0.32 7.58
C LEU A 349 13.72 0.09 9.09
N ASP A 350 12.93 -0.84 9.61
CA ASP A 350 12.96 -1.33 10.98
C ASP A 350 13.30 -2.82 10.98
N TRP A 351 13.86 -3.32 12.08
CA TRP A 351 14.31 -4.69 12.20
C TRP A 351 13.68 -5.35 13.43
N PRO A 352 12.37 -5.67 13.41
CA PRO A 352 11.73 -6.43 14.49
C PRO A 352 12.26 -7.87 14.57
N GLU A 353 12.32 -8.39 15.79
CA GLU A 353 12.69 -9.78 16.08
C GLU A 353 11.70 -10.75 15.41
N GLN A 354 12.24 -11.85 14.87
CA GLN A 354 11.48 -12.96 14.30
C GLN A 354 11.63 -14.22 15.18
N PRO A 355 10.60 -15.06 15.29
CA PRO A 355 10.69 -16.30 16.04
C PRO A 355 11.68 -17.27 15.39
N LEU A 356 12.45 -17.99 16.22
CA LEU A 356 13.29 -19.10 15.77
C LEU A 356 12.43 -20.28 15.31
N PRO A 357 12.49 -20.70 14.02
CA PRO A 357 11.72 -21.85 13.55
C PRO A 357 12.27 -23.16 14.11
N SER A 358 11.37 -24.12 14.35
CA SER A 358 11.70 -25.50 14.72
C SER A 358 11.34 -26.45 13.58
N GLY A 359 12.13 -27.51 13.38
CA GLY A 359 11.96 -28.45 12.27
C GLY A 359 13.20 -29.29 11.97
N GLU A 360 13.15 -30.03 10.86
CA GLU A 360 14.21 -30.93 10.36
C GLU A 360 15.41 -30.19 9.77
N HIS A 361 16.49 -30.94 9.46
CA HIS A 361 17.72 -30.41 8.87
C HIS A 361 17.55 -30.02 7.40
N CYS A 362 18.22 -28.95 6.96
CA CYS A 362 18.35 -28.58 5.55
C CYS A 362 19.61 -29.19 4.92
N ARG A 363 19.61 -29.41 3.60
CA ARG A 363 20.83 -29.79 2.87
C ARG A 363 21.59 -28.54 2.43
N ILE A 364 22.76 -28.32 3.01
CA ILE A 364 23.54 -27.09 2.85
C ILE A 364 24.92 -27.40 2.26
N ALA A 365 25.40 -26.64 1.28
CA ALA A 365 26.76 -26.71 0.78
C ALA A 365 27.46 -25.33 0.90
N LEU A 366 28.74 -25.31 1.29
CA LEU A 366 29.53 -24.07 1.30
C LEU A 366 30.22 -23.85 -0.06
N VAL A 367 30.23 -22.60 -0.50
CA VAL A 367 31.01 -22.11 -1.63
C VAL A 367 31.94 -20.99 -1.15
N GLY A 368 33.23 -21.09 -1.48
CA GLY A 368 34.24 -20.11 -1.08
C GLY A 368 34.67 -20.20 0.38
N ALA A 369 34.65 -21.41 0.96
CA ALA A 369 34.87 -21.65 2.39
C ALA A 369 36.24 -21.19 2.96
N ASP A 370 37.19 -20.79 2.11
CA ASP A 370 38.51 -20.33 2.54
C ASP A 370 38.51 -18.94 3.22
N CYS A 371 37.38 -18.21 3.23
CA CYS A 371 37.34 -16.81 3.68
C CYS A 371 36.86 -16.55 5.12
N TRP A 372 36.12 -17.47 5.77
CA TRP A 372 35.74 -17.42 7.20
C TRP A 372 36.10 -18.74 7.91
N ASP A 373 36.24 -18.73 9.23
CA ASP A 373 36.46 -19.95 10.01
C ASP A 373 35.17 -20.75 10.19
N TRP A 374 34.84 -21.54 9.18
CA TRP A 374 33.69 -22.44 9.19
C TRP A 374 33.91 -23.69 10.05
N ALA A 375 35.08 -23.93 10.64
CA ALA A 375 35.38 -25.18 11.35
C ALA A 375 34.34 -25.54 12.45
N PRO A 376 33.83 -24.61 13.28
CA PRO A 376 32.80 -24.92 14.28
C PRO A 376 31.48 -25.43 13.68
N TRP A 377 31.17 -25.02 12.45
CA TRP A 377 29.98 -25.44 11.72
C TRP A 377 30.23 -26.68 10.86
N LEU A 378 31.44 -26.85 10.32
CA LEU A 378 31.86 -28.06 9.61
C LEU A 378 31.93 -29.29 10.55
N ASP A 379 32.29 -29.09 11.81
CA ASP A 379 32.28 -30.16 12.83
C ASP A 379 30.86 -30.58 13.26
N SER A 380 29.81 -29.85 12.86
CA SER A 380 28.40 -30.16 13.21
C SER A 380 27.78 -31.30 12.39
N GLY A 381 28.28 -31.52 11.17
CA GLY A 381 27.74 -32.52 10.23
C GLY A 381 26.46 -32.10 9.49
N GLU A 382 25.96 -30.87 9.62
CA GLU A 382 24.74 -30.39 8.94
C GLU A 382 24.93 -29.96 7.47
N HIS A 383 26.02 -30.38 6.81
CA HIS A 383 26.39 -29.90 5.47
C HIS A 383 26.87 -31.01 4.53
N SER A 384 26.65 -30.82 3.24
CA SER A 384 27.09 -31.72 2.16
C SER A 384 28.56 -31.57 1.78
N GLY A 385 29.22 -30.47 2.21
CA GLY A 385 30.65 -30.25 1.98
C GLY A 385 31.00 -28.78 1.73
N ALA A 386 32.29 -28.53 1.52
CA ALA A 386 32.84 -27.22 1.17
C ALA A 386 33.52 -27.27 -0.20
N PHE A 387 33.19 -26.30 -1.05
CA PHE A 387 33.63 -26.23 -2.45
C PHE A 387 34.23 -24.86 -2.75
N PRO A 388 35.26 -24.77 -3.62
CA PRO A 388 35.91 -23.49 -3.90
C PRO A 388 35.05 -22.54 -4.76
N THR A 389 34.14 -23.08 -5.59
CA THR A 389 33.29 -22.30 -6.51
C THR A 389 31.92 -22.97 -6.69
N PRO A 390 30.87 -22.24 -7.17
CA PRO A 390 29.59 -22.86 -7.53
C PRO A 390 29.77 -23.97 -8.57
N ARG A 391 30.69 -23.77 -9.52
CA ARG A 391 31.03 -24.75 -10.55
C ARG A 391 31.59 -26.05 -9.97
N ALA A 392 32.49 -25.99 -8.99
CA ALA A 392 33.08 -27.18 -8.38
C ALA A 392 32.02 -28.02 -7.63
N LEU A 393 31.10 -27.35 -6.94
CA LEU A 393 29.91 -27.99 -6.36
C LEU A 393 29.05 -28.65 -7.45
N ALA A 394 28.81 -27.95 -8.57
CA ALA A 394 27.97 -28.46 -9.65
C ALA A 394 28.60 -29.68 -10.37
N GLU A 395 29.93 -29.74 -10.44
CA GLU A 395 30.69 -30.90 -10.93
C GLU A 395 30.58 -32.08 -9.94
N ALA A 396 30.71 -31.84 -8.64
CA ALA A 396 30.56 -32.86 -7.59
C ALA A 396 29.13 -33.43 -7.46
N VAL A 397 28.10 -32.61 -7.70
CA VAL A 397 26.71 -33.09 -7.78
C VAL A 397 26.48 -33.92 -9.06
N ALA A 398 27.14 -33.57 -10.16
CA ALA A 398 27.00 -34.28 -11.43
C ALA A 398 27.74 -35.63 -11.49
N ASP A 399 28.86 -35.78 -10.77
CA ASP A 399 29.58 -37.06 -10.67
C ASP A 399 29.11 -37.96 -9.50
N GLY A 400 28.22 -37.44 -8.65
CA GLY A 400 27.64 -38.16 -7.52
C GLY A 400 28.52 -38.19 -6.26
N SER A 401 29.58 -37.38 -6.19
CA SER A 401 30.38 -37.21 -4.98
C SER A 401 29.74 -36.27 -3.94
N ALA A 402 28.72 -35.49 -4.32
CA ALA A 402 27.90 -34.67 -3.43
C ALA A 402 26.40 -34.82 -3.74
N GLU A 403 25.55 -34.69 -2.71
CA GLU A 403 24.09 -34.58 -2.91
C GLU A 403 23.68 -33.17 -3.37
N PRO A 404 22.60 -33.02 -4.18
CA PRO A 404 22.05 -31.71 -4.53
C PRO A 404 21.63 -30.90 -3.28
N PRO A 405 22.24 -29.73 -3.02
CA PRO A 405 21.90 -28.91 -1.87
C PRO A 405 20.61 -28.12 -2.11
N GLU A 406 19.86 -27.91 -1.02
CA GLU A 406 18.73 -26.98 -0.97
C GLU A 406 19.24 -25.54 -0.86
N PHE A 407 20.29 -25.33 -0.06
CA PHE A 407 20.94 -24.03 0.15
C PHE A 407 22.44 -24.09 -0.17
N VAL A 408 22.92 -23.10 -0.91
CA VAL A 408 24.36 -22.84 -1.14
C VAL A 408 24.73 -21.59 -0.36
N VAL A 409 25.68 -21.71 0.57
CA VAL A 409 26.13 -20.58 1.40
C VAL A 409 27.43 -20.04 0.83
N THR A 410 27.47 -18.74 0.60
CA THR A 410 28.70 -17.99 0.29
C THR A 410 28.81 -16.78 1.23
N THR A 411 30.02 -16.24 1.36
CA THR A 411 30.33 -15.19 2.32
C THR A 411 31.03 -14.00 1.68
N VAL A 412 30.70 -12.82 2.18
CA VAL A 412 31.42 -11.59 1.84
C VAL A 412 32.56 -11.42 2.84
N PRO A 413 33.83 -11.49 2.41
CA PRO A 413 34.97 -11.29 3.29
C PRO A 413 35.03 -9.84 3.76
N ALA A 414 35.40 -9.62 5.03
CA ALA A 414 35.68 -8.28 5.54
C ALA A 414 36.98 -7.76 4.90
N VAL A 415 36.90 -6.63 4.19
CA VAL A 415 38.06 -6.04 3.50
C VAL A 415 38.70 -4.96 4.37
N ALA A 416 39.86 -5.27 4.97
CA ALA A 416 40.63 -4.31 5.75
C ALA A 416 41.49 -3.41 4.85
N GLY A 417 41.28 -2.09 4.90
CA GLY A 417 42.09 -1.10 4.18
C GLY A 417 41.55 0.33 4.29
N GLU A 418 42.38 1.32 3.97
CA GLU A 418 41.98 2.75 3.97
C GLU A 418 41.25 3.18 2.68
N ASP A 419 41.43 2.43 1.57
CA ASP A 419 40.76 2.69 0.29
C ASP A 419 39.41 1.96 0.20
N ILE A 420 38.42 2.50 0.91
CA ILE A 420 37.06 1.97 0.93
C ILE A 420 36.42 1.90 -0.48
N PRO A 421 36.56 2.90 -1.38
CA PRO A 421 36.03 2.78 -2.74
C PRO A 421 36.60 1.61 -3.54
N ALA A 422 37.91 1.34 -3.43
CA ALA A 422 38.51 0.16 -4.07
C ALA A 422 38.00 -1.15 -3.44
N ALA A 423 37.83 -1.19 -2.11
CA ALA A 423 37.25 -2.33 -1.40
C ALA A 423 35.81 -2.63 -1.86
N VAL A 424 34.97 -1.60 -2.04
CA VAL A 424 33.60 -1.73 -2.57
C VAL A 424 33.60 -2.34 -3.97
N SER A 425 34.38 -1.80 -4.91
CA SER A 425 34.44 -2.31 -6.29
C SER A 425 34.96 -3.76 -6.36
N GLY A 426 36.02 -4.08 -5.61
CA GLY A 426 36.55 -5.45 -5.53
C GLY A 426 35.55 -6.46 -4.94
N THR A 427 34.82 -6.06 -3.89
CA THR A 427 33.80 -6.90 -3.25
C THR A 427 32.62 -7.18 -4.19
N LEU A 428 32.11 -6.14 -4.85
CA LEU A 428 31.03 -6.27 -5.83
C LEU A 428 31.45 -7.15 -7.03
N SER A 429 32.70 -7.02 -7.51
CA SER A 429 33.24 -7.85 -8.59
C SER A 429 33.24 -9.34 -8.24
N SER A 430 33.80 -9.71 -7.07
CA SER A 430 33.86 -11.11 -6.62
C SER A 430 32.49 -11.74 -6.40
N LEU A 431 31.54 -10.96 -5.88
CA LEU A 431 30.18 -11.43 -5.66
C LEU A 431 29.40 -11.55 -6.96
N LEU A 432 29.55 -10.59 -7.88
CA LEU A 432 28.86 -10.60 -9.17
C LEU A 432 29.25 -11.82 -9.99
N ASP A 433 30.54 -12.16 -10.05
CA ASP A 433 31.04 -13.38 -10.70
C ASP A 433 30.43 -14.65 -10.07
N THR A 434 30.33 -14.70 -8.73
CA THR A 434 29.69 -15.81 -8.00
C THR A 434 28.19 -15.91 -8.30
N ALA A 435 27.47 -14.79 -8.27
CA ALA A 435 26.04 -14.73 -8.51
C ALA A 435 25.70 -15.04 -9.98
N GLN A 436 26.44 -14.48 -10.94
CA GLN A 436 26.29 -14.80 -12.37
C GLN A 436 26.61 -16.26 -12.64
N SER A 437 27.73 -16.80 -12.13
CA SER A 437 28.08 -18.22 -12.28
C SER A 437 27.00 -19.17 -11.74
N TRP A 438 26.30 -18.76 -10.69
CA TRP A 438 25.22 -19.54 -10.08
C TRP A 438 23.87 -19.37 -10.78
N LEU A 439 23.52 -18.16 -11.24
CA LEU A 439 22.26 -17.88 -11.96
C LEU A 439 22.21 -18.57 -13.34
N HIS A 440 23.35 -18.63 -14.04
CA HIS A 440 23.45 -19.25 -15.38
C HIS A 440 23.54 -20.78 -15.36
N ASP A 441 23.76 -21.42 -14.21
CA ASP A 441 23.87 -22.89 -14.13
C ASP A 441 22.52 -23.52 -13.78
N ASP A 442 21.86 -24.08 -14.81
CA ASP A 442 20.56 -24.75 -14.70
C ASP A 442 20.51 -25.85 -13.62
N ARG A 443 21.66 -26.43 -13.24
CA ARG A 443 21.73 -27.45 -12.17
C ARG A 443 21.35 -26.89 -10.79
N PHE A 444 21.40 -25.57 -10.62
CA PHE A 444 21.01 -24.88 -9.38
C PHE A 444 19.65 -24.17 -9.49
N ALA A 445 18.83 -24.47 -10.51
CA ALA A 445 17.51 -23.87 -10.67
C ALA A 445 16.59 -24.06 -9.45
N ASP A 446 16.76 -25.18 -8.73
CA ASP A 446 15.96 -25.52 -7.55
C ASP A 446 16.65 -25.22 -6.21
N THR A 447 17.90 -24.77 -6.25
CA THR A 447 18.71 -24.39 -5.08
C THR A 447 18.52 -22.90 -4.76
N ARG A 448 18.81 -22.50 -3.51
CA ARG A 448 18.86 -21.10 -3.07
C ARG A 448 20.27 -20.67 -2.71
N LEU A 449 20.70 -19.49 -3.18
CA LEU A 449 21.96 -18.87 -2.80
C LEU A 449 21.76 -18.02 -1.54
N VAL A 450 22.41 -18.41 -0.45
CA VAL A 450 22.48 -17.65 0.80
C VAL A 450 23.80 -16.87 0.80
N VAL A 451 23.70 -15.54 0.80
CA VAL A 451 24.88 -14.66 0.89
C VAL A 451 24.94 -14.10 2.31
N VAL A 452 26.01 -14.46 3.02
CA VAL A 452 26.22 -14.03 4.40
C VAL A 452 27.20 -12.86 4.44
N THR A 453 26.79 -11.78 5.09
CA THR A 453 27.57 -10.56 5.31
C THR A 453 27.85 -10.34 6.79
N ARG A 454 28.77 -9.43 7.12
CA ARG A 454 29.07 -9.04 8.50
C ARG A 454 28.83 -7.54 8.67
N ARG A 455 27.98 -7.15 9.64
CA ARG A 455 27.62 -5.76 9.96
C ARG A 455 27.23 -4.88 8.75
N ALA A 456 26.70 -5.47 7.67
CA ALA A 456 26.24 -4.72 6.50
C ALA A 456 25.00 -3.86 6.79
N MET A 457 24.13 -4.33 7.70
CA MET A 457 22.86 -3.68 8.00
C MET A 457 22.84 -3.08 9.43
N PRO A 458 22.42 -1.82 9.60
CA PRO A 458 22.32 -1.15 10.90
C PRO A 458 21.05 -1.62 11.64
N VAL A 459 21.12 -2.83 12.21
CA VAL A 459 20.09 -3.37 13.13
C VAL A 459 20.17 -2.65 14.48
N ASP A 460 21.39 -2.43 14.98
CA ASP A 460 21.68 -1.53 16.10
C ASP A 460 22.09 -0.16 15.52
N PRO A 461 21.40 0.95 15.84
CA PRO A 461 21.75 2.29 15.36
C PRO A 461 23.14 2.79 15.78
N SER A 462 23.74 2.22 16.83
CA SER A 462 25.06 2.58 17.36
C SER A 462 26.22 1.77 16.77
N ALA A 463 25.93 0.68 16.07
CA ALA A 463 26.95 -0.19 15.48
C ALA A 463 27.53 0.41 14.19
N GLU A 464 28.86 0.42 14.08
CA GLU A 464 29.57 0.82 12.87
C GLU A 464 29.32 -0.20 11.73
N PRO A 465 28.77 0.22 10.57
CA PRO A 465 28.43 -0.69 9.48
C PRO A 465 29.61 -0.92 8.51
N ASP A 466 29.67 -2.13 7.95
CA ASP A 466 30.63 -2.50 6.90
C ASP A 466 30.16 -1.97 5.53
N LEU A 467 30.86 -0.95 5.01
CA LEU A 467 30.44 -0.23 3.80
C LEU A 467 30.55 -1.06 2.50
N PRO A 468 31.61 -1.86 2.25
CA PRO A 468 31.62 -2.86 1.18
C PRO A 468 30.46 -3.86 1.26
N ALA A 469 30.17 -4.42 2.44
CA ALA A 469 29.11 -5.40 2.61
C ALA A 469 27.70 -4.79 2.48
N ALA A 470 27.48 -3.53 2.89
CA ALA A 470 26.25 -2.81 2.61
C ALA A 470 26.01 -2.60 1.10
N SER A 471 27.07 -2.36 0.33
CA SER A 471 26.99 -2.23 -1.13
C SER A 471 26.51 -3.52 -1.80
N VAL A 472 26.94 -4.67 -1.27
CA VAL A 472 26.45 -6.01 -1.68
C VAL A 472 24.94 -6.15 -1.50
N TRP A 473 24.38 -5.70 -0.37
CA TRP A 473 22.94 -5.76 -0.12
C TRP A 473 22.14 -4.99 -1.17
N GLY A 474 22.64 -3.82 -1.61
CA GLY A 474 22.02 -3.07 -2.71
C GLY A 474 21.97 -3.86 -4.03
N LEU A 475 23.10 -4.46 -4.44
CA LEU A 475 23.16 -5.30 -5.65
C LEU A 475 22.19 -6.48 -5.57
N LEU A 476 22.22 -7.22 -4.45
CA LEU A 476 21.45 -8.46 -4.32
C LEU A 476 19.96 -8.22 -4.07
N ARG A 477 19.55 -7.05 -3.58
CA ARG A 477 18.12 -6.67 -3.57
C ARG A 477 17.55 -6.50 -4.97
N SER A 478 18.32 -5.94 -5.92
CA SER A 478 17.95 -5.96 -7.35
C SER A 478 17.83 -7.40 -7.84
N ALA A 479 18.82 -8.25 -7.51
CA ALA A 479 18.83 -9.66 -7.88
C ALA A 479 17.65 -10.46 -7.29
N GLN A 480 17.18 -10.13 -6.08
CA GLN A 480 15.98 -10.74 -5.47
C GLN A 480 14.68 -10.38 -6.22
N SER A 481 14.55 -9.13 -6.69
CA SER A 481 13.39 -8.71 -7.49
C SER A 481 13.45 -9.25 -8.92
N GLU A 482 14.65 -9.43 -9.47
CA GLU A 482 14.89 -10.11 -10.75
C GLU A 482 14.66 -11.62 -10.66
N HIS A 483 15.05 -12.25 -9.55
CA HIS A 483 14.96 -13.69 -9.30
C HIS A 483 14.33 -13.99 -7.94
N PRO A 484 12.99 -13.87 -7.82
CA PRO A 484 12.28 -14.19 -6.59
C PRO A 484 12.59 -15.60 -6.07
N ASP A 485 12.64 -15.74 -4.75
CA ASP A 485 12.90 -16.99 -4.00
C ASP A 485 14.24 -17.70 -4.29
N ARG A 486 15.12 -17.14 -5.11
CA ARG A 486 16.45 -17.70 -5.46
C ARG A 486 17.58 -17.23 -4.52
N ILE A 487 17.50 -16.01 -3.97
CA ILE A 487 18.58 -15.42 -3.16
C ILE A 487 18.08 -15.08 -1.75
N VAL A 488 18.84 -15.45 -0.72
CA VAL A 488 18.61 -15.09 0.69
C VAL A 488 19.80 -14.28 1.21
N LEU A 489 19.53 -13.18 1.89
CA LEU A 489 20.55 -12.35 2.55
C LEU A 489 20.54 -12.58 4.05
N VAL A 490 21.70 -12.81 4.65
CA VAL A 490 21.85 -12.93 6.11
C VAL A 490 23.01 -12.08 6.59
N ASP A 491 22.77 -11.10 7.46
CA ASP A 491 23.83 -10.27 8.02
C ASP A 491 24.11 -10.65 9.48
N ILE A 492 25.33 -11.07 9.80
CA ILE A 492 25.75 -11.45 11.16
C ILE A 492 26.61 -10.36 11.82
N GLU A 493 26.87 -10.49 13.12
CA GLU A 493 27.81 -9.63 13.85
C GLU A 493 29.10 -10.38 14.20
N ASP A 494 28.98 -11.62 14.70
CA ASP A 494 30.07 -12.47 15.17
C ASP A 494 30.12 -13.79 14.39
N ASP A 495 31.29 -14.13 13.82
CA ASP A 495 31.52 -15.35 13.03
C ASP A 495 31.59 -16.64 13.86
N THR A 496 31.55 -16.54 15.19
CA THR A 496 31.54 -17.70 16.09
C THR A 496 30.14 -18.03 16.62
N SER A 497 29.43 -17.07 17.21
CA SER A 497 28.16 -17.33 17.89
C SER A 497 26.94 -17.33 16.95
N ASP A 498 26.85 -16.39 16.01
CA ASP A 498 25.69 -16.24 15.12
C ASP A 498 25.63 -17.32 14.02
N VAL A 499 26.78 -17.86 13.58
CA VAL A 499 26.86 -18.87 12.51
C VAL A 499 26.06 -20.14 12.82
N SER A 500 25.96 -20.49 14.11
CA SER A 500 25.14 -21.62 14.59
C SER A 500 23.63 -21.51 14.25
N LEU A 501 23.14 -20.29 14.01
CA LEU A 501 21.74 -20.01 13.71
C LEU A 501 21.44 -19.90 12.21
N LEU A 502 22.44 -20.01 11.33
CA LEU A 502 22.23 -19.97 9.87
C LEU A 502 21.20 -21.01 9.36
N PRO A 503 21.18 -22.27 9.83
CA PRO A 503 20.13 -23.24 9.43
C PRO A 503 18.73 -22.85 9.93
N ALA A 504 18.61 -22.17 11.07
CA ALA A 504 17.33 -21.62 11.53
C ALA A 504 16.90 -20.40 10.71
N ALA A 505 17.84 -19.51 10.37
CA ALA A 505 17.62 -18.36 9.50
C ALA A 505 17.07 -18.78 8.12
N MET A 506 17.69 -19.77 7.46
CA MET A 506 17.25 -20.31 6.16
C MET A 506 15.83 -20.89 6.19
N ARG A 507 15.45 -21.54 7.29
CA ARG A 507 14.12 -22.17 7.47
C ARG A 507 13.01 -21.18 7.83
N SER A 508 13.34 -19.92 8.15
CA SER A 508 12.33 -18.90 8.48
C SER A 508 11.44 -18.51 7.29
N GLY A 509 11.93 -18.72 6.05
CA GLY A 509 11.27 -18.26 4.83
C GLY A 509 11.38 -16.74 4.59
N GLU A 510 12.09 -16.00 5.42
CA GLU A 510 12.42 -14.60 5.15
C GLU A 510 13.56 -14.51 4.11
N PRO A 511 13.44 -13.67 3.06
CA PRO A 511 14.49 -13.50 2.06
C PRO A 511 15.65 -12.61 2.55
N GLN A 512 15.45 -11.88 3.66
CA GLN A 512 16.43 -10.96 4.23
C GLN A 512 16.36 -11.06 5.75
N LEU A 513 17.49 -11.38 6.38
CA LEU A 513 17.62 -11.60 7.81
C LEU A 513 18.88 -10.91 8.34
N ALA A 514 18.86 -10.61 9.63
CA ALA A 514 20.06 -10.32 10.39
C ALA A 514 20.07 -11.15 11.68
N ILE A 515 21.26 -11.55 12.12
CA ILE A 515 21.47 -12.27 13.37
C ILE A 515 22.29 -11.36 14.28
N ARG A 516 21.78 -11.08 15.49
CA ARG A 516 22.47 -10.29 16.53
C ARG A 516 22.26 -10.95 17.88
N ALA A 517 23.33 -11.18 18.62
CA ALA A 517 23.30 -11.76 19.96
C ALA A 517 22.39 -13.02 20.07
N GLY A 518 22.44 -13.90 19.06
CA GLY A 518 21.65 -15.14 19.04
C GLY A 518 20.15 -14.98 18.72
N ARG A 519 19.71 -13.82 18.20
CA ARG A 519 18.30 -13.54 17.82
C ARG A 519 18.20 -13.24 16.33
N LEU A 520 17.09 -13.65 15.70
CA LEU A 520 16.79 -13.35 14.30
C LEU A 520 16.00 -12.05 14.19
N PHE A 521 16.33 -11.22 13.20
CA PHE A 521 15.62 -10.00 12.84
C PHE A 521 15.36 -9.98 11.33
N ALA A 522 14.23 -9.42 10.90
CA ALA A 522 13.92 -9.29 9.47
C ALA A 522 13.40 -7.87 9.17
N PRO A 523 13.72 -7.32 7.99
CA PRO A 523 13.43 -5.92 7.70
C PRO A 523 11.93 -5.72 7.45
N ARG A 524 11.39 -4.62 7.98
CA ARG A 524 10.03 -4.12 7.77
C ARG A 524 10.08 -2.62 7.45
N LEU A 525 9.24 -2.16 6.53
CA LEU A 525 9.11 -0.73 6.24
C LEU A 525 8.07 -0.14 7.21
N VAL A 526 8.47 0.84 8.01
CA VAL A 526 7.61 1.51 8.99
C VAL A 526 7.50 2.99 8.69
N ARG A 527 6.37 3.61 9.04
CA ARG A 527 6.19 5.06 8.92
C ARG A 527 7.10 5.80 9.89
N VAL A 528 7.54 6.99 9.50
CA VAL A 528 8.21 7.95 10.37
C VAL A 528 7.36 9.20 10.39
N GLU A 529 6.95 9.65 11.57
CA GLU A 529 6.25 10.92 11.71
C GLU A 529 7.28 12.07 11.53
N PRO A 530 6.94 13.13 10.78
CA PRO A 530 7.86 14.21 10.45
C PRO A 530 8.23 15.06 11.69
N ALA A 531 9.38 15.74 11.64
CA ALA A 531 9.75 16.70 12.68
C ALA A 531 8.78 17.90 12.72
N ALA A 532 8.54 18.43 13.91
CA ALA A 532 7.56 19.50 14.15
C ALA A 532 8.06 20.92 13.81
N GLU A 533 9.38 21.12 13.73
CA GLU A 533 10.04 22.41 13.49
C GLU A 533 10.90 22.30 12.21
N PRO A 534 10.56 23.01 11.11
CA PRO A 534 11.33 22.97 9.87
C PRO A 534 12.49 23.97 9.89
N GLY A 535 13.72 23.51 9.64
CA GLY A 535 14.86 24.40 9.41
C GLY A 535 16.22 23.80 9.76
N PHE A 536 17.17 23.78 8.82
CA PHE A 536 18.52 23.25 9.06
C PHE A 536 19.39 24.12 10.01
N GLY A 537 18.91 25.30 10.37
CA GLY A 537 19.56 26.18 11.34
C GLY A 537 20.94 26.70 10.90
N PHE A 538 21.16 26.89 9.60
CA PHE A 538 22.38 27.51 9.09
C PHE A 538 22.44 28.99 9.48
N GLY A 539 23.64 29.49 9.81
CA GLY A 539 23.87 30.90 10.10
C GLY A 539 24.06 31.76 8.84
N ASP A 540 23.82 33.07 8.95
CA ASP A 540 23.95 34.05 7.85
C ASP A 540 25.33 34.10 7.17
N HIS A 541 26.37 33.58 7.83
CA HIS A 541 27.75 33.54 7.34
C HIS A 541 28.22 32.11 7.04
N GLU A 542 27.38 31.10 7.16
CA GLU A 542 27.77 29.71 6.91
C GLU A 542 27.63 29.34 5.43
N THR A 543 28.56 28.52 4.95
CA THR A 543 28.59 28.03 3.57
C THR A 543 27.95 26.64 3.50
N VAL A 544 27.14 26.40 2.45
CA VAL A 544 26.63 25.07 2.09
C VAL A 544 27.18 24.65 0.72
N LEU A 545 27.76 23.45 0.67
CA LEU A 545 28.31 22.85 -0.55
C LEU A 545 27.32 21.84 -1.14
N ILE A 546 26.97 22.00 -2.41
CA ILE A 546 26.04 21.12 -3.13
C ILE A 546 26.78 20.43 -4.29
N THR A 547 26.86 19.10 -4.27
CA THR A 547 27.39 18.33 -5.41
C THR A 547 26.28 17.91 -6.35
N GLY A 548 26.60 17.81 -7.64
CA GLY A 548 25.58 17.55 -8.66
C GLY A 548 24.69 18.78 -8.93
N ALA A 549 25.11 19.98 -8.52
CA ALA A 549 24.32 21.22 -8.55
C ALA A 549 23.84 21.66 -9.95
N SER A 550 24.34 21.05 -11.03
CA SER A 550 23.85 21.24 -12.39
C SER A 550 22.85 20.16 -12.87
N GLY A 551 22.46 19.21 -12.02
CA GLY A 551 21.34 18.30 -12.25
C GLY A 551 20.02 18.91 -11.78
N GLY A 552 18.87 18.32 -12.14
CA GLY A 552 17.56 18.84 -11.75
C GLY A 552 17.38 18.95 -10.22
N LEU A 553 17.45 17.84 -9.48
CA LEU A 553 17.40 17.85 -8.01
C LEU A 553 18.41 18.82 -7.35
N GLY A 554 19.66 18.85 -7.81
CA GLY A 554 20.69 19.75 -7.26
C GLY A 554 20.34 21.24 -7.42
N ARG A 555 19.67 21.60 -8.52
CA ARG A 555 19.14 22.97 -8.76
C ARG A 555 17.95 23.30 -7.87
N ILE A 556 17.03 22.35 -7.73
CA ILE A 556 15.82 22.48 -6.91
C ILE A 556 16.21 22.73 -5.44
N VAL A 557 17.10 21.90 -4.89
CA VAL A 557 17.57 22.02 -3.50
C VAL A 557 18.39 23.30 -3.28
N ALA A 558 19.21 23.71 -4.26
CA ALA A 558 19.97 24.96 -4.15
C ALA A 558 19.04 26.20 -4.03
N ARG A 559 17.95 26.25 -4.81
CA ARG A 559 16.94 27.33 -4.71
C ARG A 559 16.25 27.29 -3.36
N HIS A 560 15.75 26.13 -2.95
CA HIS A 560 15.03 25.96 -1.69
C HIS A 560 15.87 26.34 -0.45
N LEU A 561 17.17 26.04 -0.46
CA LEU A 561 18.08 26.45 0.61
C LEU A 561 18.30 27.97 0.68
N ALA A 562 18.34 28.67 -0.46
CA ALA A 562 18.48 30.13 -0.49
C ALA A 562 17.15 30.86 -0.17
N GLU A 563 16.03 30.35 -0.68
CA GLU A 563 14.70 30.93 -0.57
C GLU A 563 14.04 30.65 0.79
N THR A 564 13.93 29.38 1.17
CA THR A 564 13.21 28.91 2.37
C THR A 564 14.10 28.92 3.61
N HIS A 565 15.35 28.45 3.49
CA HIS A 565 16.30 28.37 4.61
C HIS A 565 17.27 29.54 4.70
N GLY A 566 17.15 30.54 3.82
CA GLY A 566 17.93 31.78 3.86
C GLY A 566 19.44 31.65 3.67
N VAL A 567 19.95 30.52 3.15
CA VAL A 567 21.39 30.26 3.01
C VAL A 567 22.04 31.28 2.06
N ARG A 568 23.01 32.04 2.58
CA ARG A 568 23.65 33.15 1.85
C ARG A 568 24.94 32.80 1.11
N HIS A 569 25.56 31.65 1.39
CA HIS A 569 26.81 31.24 0.74
C HIS A 569 26.70 29.82 0.19
N LEU A 570 26.74 29.69 -1.14
CA LEU A 570 26.53 28.41 -1.84
C LEU A 570 27.73 28.05 -2.73
N VAL A 571 28.33 26.89 -2.46
CA VAL A 571 29.39 26.29 -3.30
C VAL A 571 28.79 25.18 -4.13
N LEU A 572 28.66 25.42 -5.45
CA LEU A 572 27.92 24.56 -6.36
C LEU A 572 28.87 23.78 -7.28
N LEU A 573 28.96 22.46 -7.05
CA LEU A 573 29.90 21.58 -7.75
C LEU A 573 29.22 20.77 -8.86
N SER A 574 29.84 20.82 -10.03
CA SER A 574 29.58 19.89 -11.13
C SER A 574 30.82 19.70 -11.99
N ARG A 575 30.90 18.60 -12.74
CA ARG A 575 32.04 18.31 -13.64
C ARG A 575 32.28 19.38 -14.70
N ARG A 576 31.27 20.18 -15.06
CA ARG A 576 31.36 21.29 -16.04
C ARG A 576 31.41 22.67 -15.37
N GLY A 577 31.19 22.78 -14.05
CA GLY A 577 31.11 24.05 -13.33
C GLY A 577 30.13 25.04 -13.98
N ARG A 578 30.57 26.29 -14.16
CA ARG A 578 29.82 27.36 -14.87
C ARG A 578 29.49 27.05 -16.34
N GLN A 579 30.14 26.07 -16.96
CA GLN A 579 29.86 25.63 -18.34
C GLN A 579 28.79 24.53 -18.42
N ALA A 580 28.12 24.22 -17.31
CA ALA A 580 26.95 23.35 -17.33
C ALA A 580 25.71 24.13 -17.84
N GLU A 581 24.85 23.42 -18.57
CA GLU A 581 23.58 23.94 -19.07
C GLU A 581 22.68 24.37 -17.90
N GLY A 582 22.10 25.57 -17.99
CA GLY A 582 21.30 26.19 -16.91
C GLY A 582 22.08 26.65 -15.67
N ALA A 583 23.43 26.57 -15.64
CA ALA A 583 24.21 27.03 -14.49
C ALA A 583 24.26 28.57 -14.36
N GLY A 584 24.26 29.29 -15.49
CA GLY A 584 24.21 30.75 -15.50
C GLY A 584 22.88 31.30 -14.98
N GLU A 585 21.77 30.70 -15.39
CA GLU A 585 20.42 31.01 -14.92
C GLU A 585 20.30 30.72 -13.41
N LEU A 586 20.69 29.52 -12.96
CA LEU A 586 20.68 29.21 -11.52
C LEU A 586 21.52 30.20 -10.70
N ALA A 587 22.70 30.60 -11.20
CA ALA A 587 23.52 31.59 -10.51
C ALA A 587 22.84 32.96 -10.41
N ALA A 588 22.13 33.40 -11.45
CA ALA A 588 21.39 34.65 -11.46
C ALA A 588 20.23 34.61 -10.46
N ASP A 589 19.39 33.57 -10.54
CA ASP A 589 18.19 33.41 -9.69
C ASP A 589 18.57 33.32 -8.19
N LEU A 590 19.64 32.58 -7.86
CA LEU A 590 20.17 32.53 -6.49
C LEU A 590 20.76 33.88 -6.03
N THR A 591 21.35 34.66 -6.94
CA THR A 591 21.84 36.01 -6.62
C THR A 591 20.68 36.98 -6.38
N GLU A 592 19.57 36.84 -7.11
CA GLU A 592 18.33 37.62 -6.89
C GLU A 592 17.68 37.29 -5.54
N LEU A 593 17.73 36.02 -5.12
CA LEU A 593 17.38 35.57 -3.77
C LEU A 593 18.38 36.02 -2.68
N GLY A 594 19.45 36.74 -3.04
CA GLY A 594 20.43 37.30 -2.12
C GLY A 594 21.52 36.33 -1.65
N ALA A 595 21.76 35.23 -2.37
CA ALA A 595 22.86 34.30 -2.11
C ALA A 595 24.10 34.59 -2.97
N GLU A 596 25.28 34.48 -2.37
CA GLU A 596 26.57 34.54 -3.06
C GLU A 596 26.97 33.13 -3.53
N VAL A 597 27.13 32.95 -4.85
CA VAL A 597 27.25 31.63 -5.48
C VAL A 597 28.62 31.40 -6.14
N THR A 598 29.36 30.41 -5.62
CA THR A 598 30.61 29.92 -6.18
C THR A 598 30.37 28.62 -6.96
N PHE A 599 30.30 28.72 -8.29
CA PHE A 599 30.26 27.54 -9.17
C PHE A 599 31.68 27.08 -9.51
N ALA A 600 32.07 25.88 -9.05
CA ALA A 600 33.36 25.28 -9.36
C ALA A 600 33.23 24.03 -10.25
N ALA A 601 34.15 23.90 -11.21
CA ALA A 601 34.27 22.72 -12.05
C ALA A 601 35.06 21.64 -11.30
N CYS A 602 34.37 20.63 -10.78
CA CYS A 602 34.93 19.59 -9.92
C CYS A 602 34.29 18.23 -10.24
N ASP A 603 35.10 17.20 -10.45
CA ASP A 603 34.66 15.81 -10.34
C ASP A 603 34.84 15.37 -8.89
N VAL A 604 33.76 15.02 -8.21
CA VAL A 604 33.79 14.60 -6.79
C VAL A 604 34.58 13.31 -6.59
N ALA A 605 34.76 12.53 -7.66
CA ALA A 605 35.62 11.35 -7.65
C ALA A 605 37.13 11.66 -7.77
N ASP A 606 37.54 12.93 -7.86
CA ASP A 606 38.93 13.37 -7.72
C ASP A 606 39.11 14.04 -6.35
N ALA A 607 39.70 13.30 -5.40
CA ALA A 607 39.96 13.78 -4.04
C ALA A 607 40.77 15.08 -4.01
N ALA A 608 41.72 15.26 -4.93
CA ALA A 608 42.54 16.47 -5.00
C ALA A 608 41.76 17.65 -5.58
N ALA A 609 40.78 17.41 -6.45
CA ALA A 609 39.86 18.45 -6.91
C ALA A 609 38.87 18.87 -5.82
N VAL A 610 38.36 17.94 -5.02
CA VAL A 610 37.51 18.26 -3.86
C VAL A 610 38.30 19.04 -2.80
N ALA A 611 39.53 18.61 -2.48
CA ALA A 611 40.38 19.31 -1.51
C ALA A 611 40.63 20.78 -1.91
N ARG A 612 41.02 21.06 -3.16
CA ARG A 612 41.21 22.45 -3.64
C ARG A 612 39.97 23.33 -3.47
N VAL A 613 38.78 22.79 -3.76
CA VAL A 613 37.52 23.52 -3.58
C VAL A 613 37.27 23.84 -2.11
N LEU A 614 37.58 22.92 -1.20
CA LEU A 614 37.39 23.11 0.24
C LEU A 614 38.41 24.12 0.81
N ASP A 615 39.66 24.07 0.34
CA ASP A 615 40.72 25.02 0.70
C ASP A 615 40.41 26.46 0.24
N ASP A 616 39.66 26.62 -0.86
CA ASP A 616 39.21 27.92 -1.40
C ASP A 616 38.01 28.53 -0.61
N ILE A 617 37.42 27.82 0.37
CA ILE A 617 36.29 28.35 1.18
C ILE A 617 36.83 29.36 2.23
N PRO A 618 36.31 30.61 2.28
CA PRO A 618 36.81 31.61 3.22
C PRO A 618 36.61 31.22 4.69
N ALA A 619 37.64 31.44 5.52
CA ALA A 619 37.60 31.10 6.94
C ALA A 619 36.64 31.96 7.78
N ASP A 620 36.24 33.13 7.28
CA ASP A 620 35.17 33.97 7.84
C ASP A 620 33.77 33.49 7.44
N ARG A 621 33.67 32.52 6.53
CA ARG A 621 32.42 31.94 6.03
C ARG A 621 32.46 30.40 5.98
N PRO A 622 32.65 29.74 7.15
CA PRO A 622 33.00 28.33 7.21
C PRO A 622 31.92 27.41 6.59
N LEU A 623 32.36 26.27 6.07
CA LEU A 623 31.48 25.21 5.59
C LEU A 623 30.74 24.58 6.77
N ALA A 624 29.40 24.67 6.78
CA ALA A 624 28.54 24.06 7.80
C ALA A 624 27.59 22.99 7.23
N GLY A 625 27.38 22.96 5.90
CA GLY A 625 26.48 22.01 5.24
C GLY A 625 27.07 21.38 3.99
N VAL A 626 26.82 20.09 3.80
CA VAL A 626 27.10 19.35 2.56
C VAL A 626 25.83 18.66 2.09
N VAL A 627 25.45 18.86 0.82
CA VAL A 627 24.35 18.14 0.17
C VAL A 627 24.88 17.43 -1.09
N HIS A 628 24.90 16.11 -1.05
CA HIS A 628 25.43 15.29 -2.14
C HIS A 628 24.31 14.79 -3.05
N THR A 629 24.10 15.45 -4.20
CA THR A 629 23.13 15.01 -5.24
C THR A 629 23.80 14.40 -6.48
N ALA A 630 25.14 14.29 -6.49
CA ALA A 630 25.85 13.68 -7.60
C ALA A 630 25.49 12.21 -7.79
N GLY A 631 25.22 11.82 -9.04
CA GLY A 631 24.88 10.46 -9.40
C GLY A 631 24.77 10.27 -10.91
N VAL A 632 24.89 9.02 -11.34
CA VAL A 632 24.53 8.56 -12.69
C VAL A 632 23.78 7.23 -12.55
N VAL A 633 23.02 6.89 -13.59
CA VAL A 633 22.29 5.61 -13.71
C VAL A 633 22.77 4.94 -14.99
N ASP A 634 23.08 3.65 -14.89
CA ASP A 634 23.51 2.75 -15.96
C ASP A 634 22.91 1.39 -15.62
N ASP A 635 21.63 1.22 -15.96
CA ASP A 635 20.81 0.07 -15.58
C ASP A 635 21.13 -1.16 -16.45
N GLY A 636 21.04 -2.34 -15.86
CA GLY A 636 21.25 -3.64 -16.49
C GLY A 636 20.90 -4.78 -15.53
N LEU A 637 20.34 -5.88 -16.07
CA LEU A 637 20.05 -7.09 -15.29
C LEU A 637 21.33 -7.69 -14.71
N VAL A 638 21.26 -8.22 -13.49
CA VAL A 638 22.40 -8.76 -12.74
C VAL A 638 23.10 -9.90 -13.50
N GLU A 639 22.36 -10.73 -14.26
CA GLU A 639 22.94 -11.75 -15.15
C GLU A 639 23.88 -11.17 -16.22
N SER A 640 23.64 -9.94 -16.68
CA SER A 640 24.38 -9.29 -17.77
C SER A 640 25.23 -8.09 -17.35
N LEU A 641 25.16 -7.70 -16.07
CA LEU A 641 25.78 -6.50 -15.55
C LEU A 641 27.30 -6.60 -15.62
N SER A 642 27.96 -5.55 -16.10
CA SER A 642 29.42 -5.49 -16.24
C SER A 642 30.08 -4.61 -15.18
N MET A 643 31.32 -4.93 -14.80
CA MET A 643 32.09 -4.08 -13.88
C MET A 643 32.30 -2.66 -14.41
N ASP A 644 32.45 -2.50 -15.73
CA ASP A 644 32.51 -1.18 -16.38
C ASP A 644 31.25 -0.32 -16.12
N GLN A 645 30.06 -0.93 -16.03
CA GLN A 645 28.82 -0.23 -15.66
C GLN A 645 28.80 0.09 -14.16
N ILE A 646 29.15 -0.88 -13.32
CA ILE A 646 29.23 -0.72 -11.86
C ILE A 646 30.17 0.44 -11.51
N ASP A 647 31.41 0.43 -11.99
CA ASP A 647 32.40 1.47 -11.67
C ASP A 647 31.95 2.87 -12.14
N ARG A 648 31.23 2.98 -13.28
CA ARG A 648 30.65 4.26 -13.72
C ARG A 648 29.63 4.81 -12.72
N VAL A 649 28.82 3.94 -12.11
CA VAL A 649 27.77 4.30 -11.16
C VAL A 649 28.31 4.51 -9.74
N LEU A 650 29.28 3.69 -9.30
CA LEU A 650 29.99 3.86 -8.03
C LEU A 650 30.75 5.19 -8.00
N ARG A 651 31.44 5.57 -9.08
CA ARG A 651 32.37 6.71 -9.10
C ARG A 651 31.81 8.03 -8.52
N PRO A 652 30.67 8.59 -8.97
CA PRO A 652 30.15 9.84 -8.39
C PRO A 652 29.57 9.68 -6.98
N LYS A 653 29.03 8.51 -6.63
CA LYS A 653 28.35 8.27 -5.34
C LYS A 653 29.31 7.77 -4.26
N VAL A 654 29.96 6.63 -4.48
CA VAL A 654 30.88 5.98 -3.53
C VAL A 654 32.16 6.78 -3.36
N CYS A 655 32.96 6.96 -4.43
CA CYS A 655 34.19 7.75 -4.33
C CYS A 655 33.87 9.20 -3.90
N GLY A 656 32.84 9.80 -4.51
CA GLY A 656 32.42 11.17 -4.21
C GLY A 656 32.03 11.41 -2.75
N ALA A 657 31.17 10.55 -2.18
CA ALA A 657 30.77 10.68 -0.78
C ALA A 657 31.90 10.30 0.20
N TRP A 658 32.75 9.33 -0.16
CA TRP A 658 33.93 8.97 0.65
C TRP A 658 34.96 10.10 0.72
N HIS A 659 35.23 10.79 -0.40
CA HIS A 659 36.11 11.96 -0.40
C HIS A 659 35.53 13.12 0.42
N LEU A 660 34.22 13.41 0.26
CA LEU A 660 33.55 14.40 1.08
C LEU A 660 33.63 14.04 2.57
N HIS A 661 33.37 12.79 2.96
CA HIS A 661 33.52 12.35 4.34
C HIS A 661 34.96 12.55 4.85
N THR A 662 35.94 12.01 4.14
CA THR A 662 37.35 12.03 4.58
C THR A 662 37.91 13.44 4.72
N LEU A 663 37.54 14.35 3.82
CA LEU A 663 38.01 15.73 3.81
C LEU A 663 37.23 16.66 4.76
N THR A 664 35.98 16.32 5.13
CA THR A 664 35.15 17.15 6.03
C THR A 664 35.01 16.60 7.45
N ARG A 665 35.52 15.41 7.77
CA ARG A 665 35.36 14.78 9.11
C ARG A 665 35.94 15.57 10.29
N GLN A 666 36.76 16.58 10.05
CA GLN A 666 37.33 17.48 11.07
C GLN A 666 36.56 18.82 11.17
N LEU A 667 35.51 18.99 10.37
CA LEU A 667 34.67 20.19 10.34
C LEU A 667 33.38 19.95 11.13
N ASP A 668 32.94 20.97 11.86
CA ASP A 668 31.69 20.97 12.61
C ASP A 668 30.49 21.19 11.67
N LEU A 669 30.16 20.16 10.88
CA LEU A 669 29.05 20.20 9.93
C LEU A 669 27.71 19.99 10.66
N ARG A 670 26.81 20.97 10.56
CA ARG A 670 25.40 20.83 10.97
C ARG A 670 24.69 19.76 10.14
N ALA A 671 24.97 19.70 8.84
CA ALA A 671 24.31 18.79 7.90
C ALA A 671 25.27 18.13 6.91
N PHE A 672 25.16 16.82 6.73
CA PHE A 672 25.81 16.07 5.64
C PHE A 672 24.77 15.14 4.98
N ILE A 673 24.02 15.66 4.02
CA ILE A 673 22.86 14.98 3.45
C ILE A 673 23.28 14.29 2.15
N VAL A 674 23.05 12.99 2.03
CA VAL A 674 23.34 12.21 0.83
C VAL A 674 22.04 11.77 0.15
N PHE A 675 21.90 12.06 -1.14
CA PHE A 675 20.72 11.68 -1.91
C PHE A 675 20.90 10.25 -2.41
N SER A 676 20.27 9.32 -1.70
CA SER A 676 20.16 7.91 -2.03
C SER A 676 18.91 7.68 -2.92
N SER A 677 18.45 6.43 -3.05
CA SER A 677 17.24 6.08 -3.81
C SER A 677 16.50 4.91 -3.16
N GLY A 678 15.16 4.90 -3.22
CA GLY A 678 14.33 3.78 -2.77
C GLY A 678 14.70 2.44 -3.43
N ALA A 679 15.42 2.46 -4.56
CA ALA A 679 16.00 1.27 -5.17
C ALA A 679 16.90 0.43 -4.22
N THR A 680 17.56 1.04 -3.22
CA THR A 680 18.34 0.29 -2.20
C THR A 680 17.44 -0.54 -1.28
N THR A 681 16.23 -0.06 -1.04
CA THR A 681 15.29 -0.63 -0.06
C THR A 681 14.40 -1.65 -0.75
N PHE A 682 13.82 -1.29 -1.90
CA PHE A 682 12.84 -2.12 -2.60
C PHE A 682 13.45 -3.10 -3.61
N GLY A 683 14.69 -2.87 -4.07
CA GLY A 683 15.30 -3.65 -5.14
C GLY A 683 14.59 -3.41 -6.49
N GLY A 684 14.93 -2.33 -7.18
CA GLY A 684 14.44 -2.08 -8.54
C GLY A 684 15.06 -3.08 -9.52
N PRO A 685 14.30 -3.92 -10.25
CA PRO A 685 14.89 -4.87 -11.19
C PRO A 685 15.71 -4.16 -12.27
N GLY A 686 16.90 -4.68 -12.58
CA GLY A 686 17.84 -4.06 -13.50
C GLY A 686 18.60 -2.86 -12.92
N GLN A 687 18.46 -2.53 -11.63
CA GLN A 687 19.12 -1.38 -11.01
C GLN A 687 20.29 -1.78 -10.11
N GLY A 688 20.84 -3.00 -10.24
CA GLY A 688 21.83 -3.58 -9.33
C GLY A 688 23.04 -2.68 -9.02
N ALA A 689 23.66 -2.10 -10.05
CA ALA A 689 24.76 -1.14 -9.87
C ALA A 689 24.35 0.13 -9.11
N TYR A 690 23.16 0.66 -9.40
CA TYR A 690 22.64 1.87 -8.77
C TYR A 690 22.19 1.62 -7.33
N ALA A 691 21.50 0.50 -7.07
CA ALA A 691 21.13 0.09 -5.72
C ALA A 691 22.37 -0.16 -4.85
N ALA A 692 23.42 -0.80 -5.38
CA ALA A 692 24.70 -0.96 -4.66
C ALA A 692 25.35 0.38 -4.30
N ALA A 693 25.48 1.30 -5.27
CA ALA A 693 26.09 2.61 -5.05
C ALA A 693 25.31 3.50 -4.07
N ASN A 694 23.99 3.32 -3.98
CA ASN A 694 23.15 4.03 -3.02
C ASN A 694 23.13 3.35 -1.63
N ALA A 695 23.21 2.03 -1.56
CA ALA A 695 23.30 1.31 -0.27
C ALA A 695 24.59 1.66 0.48
N PHE A 696 25.68 1.93 -0.24
CA PHE A 696 26.87 2.57 0.32
C PHE A 696 26.59 3.93 0.98
N LEU A 697 25.74 4.78 0.37
CA LEU A 697 25.38 6.09 0.93
C LEU A 697 24.54 5.95 2.21
N ASP A 698 23.61 4.99 2.21
CA ASP A 698 22.79 4.66 3.38
C ASP A 698 23.67 4.21 4.55
N ALA A 699 24.62 3.30 4.30
CA ALA A 699 25.55 2.82 5.31
C ALA A 699 26.58 3.89 5.73
N LEU A 700 27.05 4.74 4.82
CA LEU A 700 27.96 5.86 5.15
C LEU A 700 27.30 6.87 6.10
N ALA A 701 25.98 7.07 6.01
CA ALA A 701 25.26 7.91 6.95
C ALA A 701 25.16 7.29 8.36
N GLY A 702 25.10 5.95 8.46
CA GLY A 702 25.25 5.22 9.72
C GLY A 702 26.67 5.29 10.27
N PHE A 703 27.68 5.01 9.44
CA PHE A 703 29.11 5.09 9.77
C PHE A 703 29.50 6.47 10.32
N ARG A 704 29.02 7.55 9.71
CA ARG A 704 29.25 8.91 10.22
C ARG A 704 28.62 9.13 11.59
N ARG A 705 27.36 8.71 11.80
CA ARG A 705 26.68 8.81 13.10
C ARG A 705 27.38 8.01 14.20
N ALA A 706 27.88 6.81 13.90
CA ALA A 706 28.66 5.97 14.84
C ALA A 706 29.99 6.62 15.27
N HIS A 707 30.44 7.67 14.57
CA HIS A 707 31.59 8.51 14.92
C HIS A 707 31.20 9.92 15.40
N ASP A 708 29.97 10.11 15.90
CA ASP A 708 29.41 11.39 16.36
C ASP A 708 29.39 12.51 15.28
N LEU A 709 29.46 12.14 13.99
CA LEU A 709 29.41 13.09 12.88
C LEU A 709 27.99 13.19 12.29
N SER A 710 27.52 14.42 12.05
CA SER A 710 26.30 14.65 11.28
C SER A 710 26.34 13.95 9.92
N ALA A 711 25.23 13.31 9.57
CA ALA A 711 24.88 12.77 8.27
C ALA A 711 23.35 12.63 8.17
N THR A 712 22.79 12.37 6.99
CA THR A 712 21.48 11.71 6.78
C THR A 712 21.45 11.18 5.34
N SER A 713 21.05 9.92 5.14
CA SER A 713 20.75 9.39 3.80
C SER A 713 19.25 9.49 3.51
N LEU A 714 18.90 10.00 2.32
CA LEU A 714 17.52 10.12 1.85
C LEU A 714 17.32 9.21 0.63
N ALA A 715 16.74 8.04 0.85
CA ALA A 715 16.44 7.03 -0.16
C ALA A 715 15.17 7.40 -0.95
N TRP A 716 15.30 8.39 -1.83
CA TRP A 716 14.19 9.01 -2.56
C TRP A 716 13.41 8.05 -3.48
N GLY A 717 12.09 8.20 -3.45
CA GLY A 717 11.21 7.80 -4.55
C GLY A 717 11.46 8.63 -5.83
N MET A 718 10.70 8.36 -6.89
CA MET A 718 10.82 9.11 -8.15
C MET A 718 10.28 10.53 -7.99
N TRP A 719 11.00 11.53 -8.52
CA TRP A 719 10.52 12.92 -8.60
C TRP A 719 9.99 13.20 -10.02
N ALA A 720 8.80 13.79 -10.12
CA ALA A 720 8.24 14.33 -11.36
C ALA A 720 8.87 15.69 -11.69
N GLU A 721 10.13 15.66 -12.16
CA GLU A 721 10.86 16.86 -12.57
C GLU A 721 11.51 16.71 -13.96
N SER A 722 11.44 17.77 -14.76
CA SER A 722 11.71 17.74 -16.20
C SER A 722 13.20 17.60 -16.57
N ASN A 723 14.13 17.83 -15.64
CA ASN A 723 15.55 18.08 -15.91
C ASN A 723 16.49 17.12 -15.14
N GLY A 724 15.98 15.97 -14.70
CA GLY A 724 16.70 14.98 -13.90
C GLY A 724 16.57 13.54 -14.40
N MET A 725 16.72 12.58 -13.50
CA MET A 725 16.69 11.15 -13.86
C MET A 725 15.28 10.68 -14.25
N GLY A 726 14.22 11.31 -13.72
CA GLY A 726 12.83 10.99 -14.03
C GLY A 726 12.37 11.39 -15.43
N SER A 727 12.99 12.39 -16.08
CA SER A 727 12.56 12.87 -17.40
C SER A 727 12.88 11.94 -18.58
N ARG A 728 13.47 10.77 -18.29
CA ARG A 728 13.67 9.68 -19.25
C ARG A 728 12.53 8.67 -19.29
N LEU A 729 11.58 8.75 -18.35
CA LEU A 729 10.45 7.84 -18.26
C LEU A 729 9.30 8.38 -19.12
N ASP A 730 8.70 7.49 -19.91
CA ASP A 730 7.48 7.78 -20.65
C ASP A 730 6.23 7.56 -19.78
N GLU A 731 5.06 7.94 -20.30
CA GLU A 731 3.78 7.74 -19.63
C GLU A 731 3.54 6.26 -19.29
N THR A 732 4.00 5.34 -20.14
CA THR A 732 3.93 3.88 -19.94
C THR A 732 4.68 3.45 -18.67
N ALA A 733 5.91 3.93 -18.50
CA ALA A 733 6.75 3.62 -17.35
C ALA A 733 6.21 4.26 -16.07
N LEU A 734 5.70 5.50 -16.12
CA LEU A 734 5.06 6.16 -14.98
C LEU A 734 3.78 5.42 -14.55
N ALA A 735 2.93 5.03 -15.51
CA ALA A 735 1.72 4.25 -15.22
C ALA A 735 2.07 2.85 -14.67
N ARG A 736 3.17 2.23 -15.12
CA ARG A 736 3.69 0.97 -14.56
C ARG A 736 4.15 1.13 -13.10
N MET A 737 4.84 2.22 -12.77
CA MET A 737 5.25 2.52 -11.38
C MET A 737 4.03 2.72 -10.47
N ALA A 738 3.04 3.51 -10.91
CA ALA A 738 1.80 3.73 -10.16
C ALA A 738 1.04 2.42 -9.92
N ARG A 739 0.90 1.56 -10.94
CA ARG A 739 0.30 0.21 -10.80
C ARG A 739 1.00 -0.67 -9.75
N ASN A 740 2.31 -0.48 -9.57
CA ASN A 740 3.13 -1.18 -8.58
C ASN A 740 3.23 -0.46 -7.24
N GLY A 741 2.37 0.54 -6.99
CA GLY A 741 2.23 1.21 -5.70
C GLY A 741 3.24 2.31 -5.42
N ALA A 742 4.09 2.67 -6.38
CA ALA A 742 5.06 3.76 -6.25
C ALA A 742 4.62 4.96 -7.12
N LEU A 743 4.18 6.03 -6.47
CA LEU A 743 3.78 7.26 -7.16
C LEU A 743 4.96 8.23 -7.28
N PRO A 744 5.03 9.05 -8.34
CA PRO A 744 6.00 10.12 -8.42
C PRO A 744 5.67 11.22 -7.39
N LEU A 745 6.71 11.78 -6.77
CA LEU A 745 6.67 12.96 -5.92
C LEU A 745 6.67 14.23 -6.78
N SER A 746 5.81 15.19 -6.49
CA SER A 746 5.96 16.55 -7.00
C SER A 746 7.20 17.22 -6.40
N VAL A 747 7.68 18.29 -7.03
CA VAL A 747 8.81 19.09 -6.49
C VAL A 747 8.48 19.65 -5.09
N ALA A 748 7.23 20.08 -4.87
CA ALA A 748 6.78 20.58 -3.57
C ALA A 748 6.70 19.47 -2.51
N GLU A 749 6.18 18.28 -2.86
CA GLU A 749 6.17 17.12 -1.96
C GLU A 749 7.59 16.69 -1.57
N GLY A 750 8.51 16.66 -2.55
CA GLY A 750 9.91 16.31 -2.33
C GLY A 750 10.64 17.31 -1.44
N LEU A 751 10.40 18.62 -1.62
CA LEU A 751 10.98 19.66 -0.75
C LEU A 751 10.40 19.64 0.66
N ALA A 752 9.08 19.44 0.82
CA ALA A 752 8.46 19.29 2.14
C ALA A 752 8.99 18.05 2.89
N LEU A 753 9.21 16.94 2.17
CA LEU A 753 9.88 15.75 2.74
C LEU A 753 11.34 16.02 3.12
N PHE A 754 12.08 16.79 2.31
CA PHE A 754 13.47 17.15 2.59
C PHE A 754 13.56 17.94 3.91
N ASP A 755 12.69 18.95 4.09
CA ASP A 755 12.63 19.73 5.33
C ASP A 755 12.18 18.90 6.53
N ALA A 756 11.16 18.06 6.36
CA ALA A 756 10.63 17.18 7.40
C ALA A 756 11.61 16.10 7.89
N THR A 757 12.68 15.83 7.13
CA THR A 757 13.76 14.93 7.56
C THR A 757 14.76 15.61 8.50
N HIS A 758 14.70 16.93 8.65
CA HIS A 758 15.54 17.65 9.61
C HIS A 758 15.20 17.24 11.06
N GLY A 759 16.20 17.23 11.94
CA GLY A 759 16.02 16.91 13.37
C GLY A 759 15.67 15.46 13.69
N LEU A 760 15.41 14.60 12.69
CA LEU A 760 15.15 13.17 12.90
C LEU A 760 16.45 12.40 13.18
N ASP A 761 16.48 11.67 14.28
CA ASP A 761 17.64 10.89 14.71
C ASP A 761 17.73 9.52 14.00
N HIS A 762 17.77 9.55 12.66
CA HIS A 762 17.73 8.36 11.81
C HIS A 762 18.80 8.42 10.72
N ALA A 763 19.64 7.37 10.65
CA ALA A 763 20.74 7.23 9.69
C ALA A 763 20.29 7.34 8.22
N ALA A 764 19.26 6.57 7.87
CA ALA A 764 18.68 6.51 6.54
C ALA A 764 17.15 6.57 6.64
N LEU A 765 16.55 7.42 5.80
CA LEU A 765 15.12 7.62 5.66
C LEU A 765 14.71 7.32 4.21
N VAL A 766 13.48 6.87 4.01
CA VAL A 766 12.92 6.49 2.71
C VAL A 766 11.74 7.41 2.38
N PRO A 767 12.00 8.64 1.88
CA PRO A 767 10.96 9.55 1.40
C PRO A 767 10.44 9.10 0.02
N VAL A 768 9.27 8.46 0.00
CA VAL A 768 8.64 7.87 -1.19
C VAL A 768 7.12 7.87 -1.03
N ARG A 769 6.38 8.33 -2.05
CA ARG A 769 4.91 8.33 -2.06
C ARG A 769 4.38 6.95 -2.42
N LEU A 770 3.79 6.24 -1.46
CA LEU A 770 3.22 4.90 -1.67
C LEU A 770 1.69 4.92 -1.79
N ASP A 771 1.19 4.28 -2.85
CA ASP A 771 -0.23 3.93 -2.97
C ASP A 771 -0.48 2.59 -2.27
N LEU A 772 -0.93 2.66 -1.01
CA LEU A 772 -1.26 1.48 -0.22
C LEU A 772 -2.50 0.73 -0.73
N ALA A 773 -3.38 1.34 -1.52
CA ALA A 773 -4.52 0.65 -2.13
C ALA A 773 -4.05 -0.23 -3.30
N ALA A 774 -3.19 0.31 -4.17
CA ALA A 774 -2.53 -0.47 -5.22
C ALA A 774 -1.68 -1.61 -4.64
N LEU A 775 -0.90 -1.36 -3.58
CA LEU A 775 -0.12 -2.39 -2.90
C LEU A 775 -1.00 -3.49 -2.28
N ARG A 776 -2.14 -3.15 -1.66
CA ARG A 776 -3.11 -4.15 -1.15
C ARG A 776 -3.62 -5.08 -2.25
N GLY A 777 -3.86 -4.57 -3.46
CA GLY A 777 -4.21 -5.37 -4.64
C GLY A 777 -3.11 -6.36 -5.07
N GLN A 778 -1.88 -6.20 -4.58
CA GLN A 778 -0.73 -7.07 -4.88
C GLN A 778 -0.20 -7.84 -3.66
N ALA A 779 -0.89 -7.80 -2.52
CA ALA A 779 -0.32 -8.15 -1.21
C ALA A 779 0.17 -9.60 -1.06
N GLY A 780 -0.27 -10.55 -1.90
CA GLY A 780 0.27 -11.91 -1.97
C GLY A 780 1.61 -12.05 -2.71
N SER A 781 2.11 -10.96 -3.31
CA SER A 781 3.36 -10.90 -4.08
C SER A 781 4.30 -9.77 -3.66
N LEU A 782 3.97 -9.05 -2.59
CA LEU A 782 4.85 -8.01 -2.04
C LEU A 782 6.00 -8.63 -1.24
N PRO A 783 7.22 -8.06 -1.30
CA PRO A 783 8.30 -8.41 -0.39
C PRO A 783 7.87 -8.31 1.08
N PRO A 784 8.30 -9.24 1.97
CA PRO A 784 7.90 -9.28 3.38
C PRO A 784 8.08 -7.97 4.18
N MET A 785 8.95 -7.07 3.73
CA MET A 785 9.11 -5.75 4.34
C MET A 785 7.83 -4.91 4.35
N PHE A 786 6.87 -5.12 3.44
CA PHE A 786 5.62 -4.38 3.41
C PHE A 786 4.56 -4.84 4.43
N ARG A 787 4.78 -5.96 5.16
CA ARG A 787 3.76 -6.58 6.02
C ARG A 787 3.16 -5.66 7.08
N GLU A 788 3.94 -4.72 7.62
CA GLU A 788 3.47 -3.72 8.62
C GLU A 788 2.56 -2.63 8.01
N LEU A 789 2.68 -2.36 6.70
CA LEU A 789 1.87 -1.37 5.99
C LEU A 789 0.68 -1.99 5.26
N VAL A 790 0.87 -3.23 4.79
CA VAL A 790 -0.07 -4.02 4.01
C VAL A 790 -0.02 -5.46 4.54
N PRO A 791 -0.92 -5.84 5.47
CA PRO A 791 -1.03 -7.21 5.93
C PRO A 791 -1.32 -8.17 4.76
N PRO A 792 -0.73 -9.37 4.75
CA PRO A 792 -0.96 -10.33 3.67
C PRO A 792 -2.43 -10.82 3.66
N PRO A 793 -3.02 -11.08 2.48
CA PRO A 793 -4.36 -11.64 2.39
C PRO A 793 -4.31 -13.11 2.82
N GLY A 794 -5.16 -13.50 3.76
CA GLY A 794 -5.18 -14.87 4.27
C GLY A 794 -5.59 -15.89 3.20
N ARG A 795 -4.77 -16.94 3.01
CA ARG A 795 -4.96 -18.18 2.21
C ARG A 795 -5.38 -18.09 0.72
N GLN A 796 -5.99 -17.00 0.25
CA GLN A 796 -6.70 -16.92 -1.04
C GLN A 796 -5.79 -17.09 -2.28
N ALA A 797 -4.60 -16.48 -2.30
CA ALA A 797 -3.74 -16.48 -3.50
C ALA A 797 -3.21 -17.87 -3.91
N ALA A 798 -3.04 -18.78 -2.94
CA ALA A 798 -2.69 -20.16 -3.20
C ALA A 798 -3.91 -20.96 -3.76
N GLU A 799 -5.13 -20.59 -3.34
CA GLU A 799 -6.36 -21.18 -3.87
C GLU A 799 -6.59 -20.77 -5.33
N ASP A 800 -6.23 -19.55 -5.74
CA ASP A 800 -6.39 -19.05 -7.11
C ASP A 800 -5.48 -19.79 -8.12
N SER A 801 -4.21 -19.99 -7.79
CA SER A 801 -3.28 -20.77 -8.63
C SER A 801 -3.72 -22.24 -8.71
N ALA A 802 -4.13 -22.82 -7.59
CA ALA A 802 -4.73 -24.15 -7.55
C ALA A 802 -6.08 -24.22 -8.31
N ALA A 803 -6.86 -23.13 -8.36
CA ALA A 803 -8.09 -23.05 -9.12
C ALA A 803 -7.82 -22.98 -10.63
N LEU A 804 -6.77 -22.28 -11.08
CA LEU A 804 -6.34 -22.32 -12.48
C LEU A 804 -5.91 -23.74 -12.88
N LEU A 805 -5.08 -24.41 -12.09
CA LEU A 805 -4.64 -25.78 -12.36
C LEU A 805 -5.82 -26.77 -12.40
N ARG A 806 -6.76 -26.69 -11.45
CA ARG A 806 -8.00 -27.47 -11.47
C ARG A 806 -8.87 -27.17 -12.69
N THR A 807 -8.95 -25.91 -13.11
CA THR A 807 -9.71 -25.50 -14.30
C THR A 807 -9.07 -26.07 -15.57
N LEU A 808 -7.75 -25.93 -15.73
CA LEU A 808 -7.01 -26.48 -16.87
C LEU A 808 -7.11 -28.02 -16.92
N ALA A 809 -7.00 -28.70 -15.78
CA ALA A 809 -7.15 -30.15 -15.71
C ALA A 809 -8.53 -30.63 -16.25
N GLY A 810 -9.60 -29.89 -16.00
CA GLY A 810 -10.95 -30.20 -16.49
C GLY A 810 -11.24 -29.87 -17.97
N LEU A 811 -10.33 -29.19 -18.67
CA LEU A 811 -10.50 -28.75 -20.06
C LEU A 811 -9.89 -29.72 -21.09
N THR A 812 -10.37 -29.67 -22.34
CA THR A 812 -9.76 -30.40 -23.47
C THR A 812 -8.39 -29.79 -23.83
N GLU A 813 -7.55 -30.52 -24.58
CA GLU A 813 -6.21 -30.03 -24.95
C GLU A 813 -6.24 -28.69 -25.72
N ASP A 814 -7.18 -28.55 -26.67
CA ASP A 814 -7.39 -27.31 -27.44
C ASP A 814 -7.90 -26.16 -26.54
N ASP A 815 -8.77 -26.47 -25.58
CA ASP A 815 -9.28 -25.49 -24.62
C ASP A 815 -8.19 -25.03 -23.64
N ARG A 816 -7.38 -25.96 -23.10
CA ARG A 816 -6.22 -25.66 -22.24
C ARG A 816 -5.25 -24.71 -22.95
N ARG A 817 -4.87 -25.04 -24.19
CA ARG A 817 -3.96 -24.22 -25.02
C ARG A 817 -4.50 -22.81 -25.23
N ARG A 818 -5.81 -22.69 -25.50
CA ARG A 818 -6.49 -21.40 -25.69
C ARG A 818 -6.58 -20.57 -24.41
N THR A 819 -7.02 -21.15 -23.29
CA THR A 819 -7.10 -20.47 -22.00
C THR A 819 -5.73 -19.97 -21.53
N LEU A 820 -4.67 -20.78 -21.73
CA LEU A 820 -3.31 -20.40 -21.35
C LEU A 820 -2.72 -19.34 -22.29
N LEU A 821 -3.05 -19.36 -23.58
CA LEU A 821 -2.72 -18.30 -24.53
C LEU A 821 -3.40 -16.97 -24.16
N ASP A 822 -4.68 -16.98 -23.83
CA ASP A 822 -5.39 -15.77 -23.41
C ASP A 822 -4.83 -15.22 -22.08
N ALA A 823 -4.42 -16.09 -21.15
CA ALA A 823 -3.72 -15.69 -19.93
C ALA A 823 -2.34 -15.04 -20.21
N VAL A 824 -1.55 -15.62 -21.11
CA VAL A 824 -0.26 -15.03 -21.54
C VAL A 824 -0.48 -13.66 -22.21
N ARG A 825 -1.47 -13.55 -23.11
CA ARG A 825 -1.79 -12.29 -23.81
C ARG A 825 -2.32 -11.21 -22.86
N ALA A 826 -3.14 -11.57 -21.87
CA ALA A 826 -3.62 -10.65 -20.85
C ALA A 826 -2.47 -10.13 -19.96
N ASN A 827 -1.56 -11.00 -19.53
CA ASN A 827 -0.39 -10.59 -18.76
C ASN A 827 0.59 -9.74 -19.59
N ALA A 828 0.82 -10.09 -20.87
CA ALA A 828 1.64 -9.29 -21.77
C ALA A 828 1.03 -7.90 -22.04
N ALA A 829 -0.28 -7.82 -22.25
CA ALA A 829 -1.00 -6.54 -22.39
C ALA A 829 -0.84 -5.66 -21.14
N ALA A 830 -0.95 -6.23 -19.93
CA ALA A 830 -0.80 -5.50 -18.68
C ALA A 830 0.63 -4.94 -18.46
N VAL A 831 1.66 -5.65 -18.92
CA VAL A 831 3.06 -5.18 -18.89
C VAL A 831 3.27 -4.04 -19.89
N LEU A 832 2.77 -4.18 -21.12
CA LEU A 832 2.85 -3.15 -22.17
C LEU A 832 1.89 -1.95 -21.97
N GLY A 833 1.04 -1.97 -20.93
CA GLY A 833 0.07 -0.90 -20.67
C GLY A 833 -1.14 -0.89 -21.62
N HIS A 834 -1.39 -1.97 -22.37
CA HIS A 834 -2.57 -2.09 -23.22
C HIS A 834 -3.82 -2.41 -22.38
N SER A 835 -4.94 -1.74 -22.71
CA SER A 835 -6.24 -1.93 -22.04
C SER A 835 -6.91 -3.28 -22.32
N SER A 836 -6.40 -4.09 -23.25
CA SER A 836 -6.94 -5.43 -23.52
C SER A 836 -5.91 -6.39 -24.13
N ALA A 837 -6.11 -7.69 -23.89
CA ALA A 837 -5.34 -8.78 -24.49
C ALA A 837 -5.47 -8.83 -26.04
N ALA A 838 -6.50 -8.21 -26.61
CA ALA A 838 -6.71 -8.14 -28.06
C ALA A 838 -5.65 -7.30 -28.79
N GLY A 839 -4.98 -6.37 -28.08
CA GLY A 839 -3.85 -5.59 -28.62
C GLY A 839 -2.57 -6.40 -28.80
N VAL A 840 -2.47 -7.58 -28.18
CA VAL A 840 -1.31 -8.47 -28.30
C VAL A 840 -1.61 -9.57 -29.33
N ASP A 841 -0.88 -9.56 -30.43
CA ASP A 841 -0.94 -10.58 -31.48
C ASP A 841 -0.28 -11.89 -30.97
N PRO A 842 -0.96 -13.06 -31.06
CA PRO A 842 -0.42 -14.32 -30.56
C PRO A 842 0.83 -14.83 -31.28
N GLU A 843 1.05 -14.44 -32.54
CA GLU A 843 2.17 -14.91 -33.37
C GLU A 843 3.28 -13.86 -33.59
N ARG A 844 3.05 -12.61 -33.17
CA ARG A 844 4.07 -11.55 -33.23
C ARG A 844 5.13 -11.75 -32.13
N SER A 845 6.37 -11.39 -32.44
CA SER A 845 7.45 -11.46 -31.47
C SER A 845 7.23 -10.48 -30.30
N PHE A 846 7.57 -10.88 -29.07
CA PHE A 846 7.56 -9.99 -27.91
C PHE A 846 8.47 -8.77 -28.14
N LEU A 847 9.67 -8.96 -28.69
CA LEU A 847 10.61 -7.87 -28.99
C LEU A 847 10.04 -6.88 -30.02
N GLU A 848 9.36 -7.40 -31.06
CA GLU A 848 8.68 -6.56 -32.06
C GLU A 848 7.44 -5.86 -31.51
N SER A 849 6.94 -6.30 -30.36
CA SER A 849 5.77 -5.76 -29.65
C SER A 849 6.16 -4.77 -28.54
N GLY A 850 7.45 -4.46 -28.39
CA GLY A 850 7.95 -3.48 -27.42
C GLY A 850 8.49 -4.05 -26.11
N PHE A 851 8.70 -5.38 -26.01
CA PHE A 851 9.41 -5.95 -24.86
C PHE A 851 10.91 -5.67 -24.92
N ASP A 852 11.45 -5.30 -23.75
CA ASP A 852 12.86 -5.21 -23.40
C ASP A 852 13.21 -6.23 -22.30
N SER A 853 14.46 -6.25 -21.85
CA SER A 853 14.92 -7.17 -20.80
C SER A 853 14.20 -6.99 -19.45
N LEU A 854 13.68 -5.79 -19.15
CA LEU A 854 13.03 -5.49 -17.87
C LEU A 854 11.56 -5.95 -17.87
N THR A 855 10.83 -5.62 -18.92
CA THR A 855 9.45 -6.08 -19.16
C THR A 855 9.37 -7.59 -19.36
N ALA A 856 10.42 -8.23 -19.90
CA ALA A 856 10.56 -9.68 -19.94
C ALA A 856 10.52 -10.31 -18.53
N VAL A 857 11.30 -9.75 -17.60
CA VAL A 857 11.33 -10.20 -16.19
C VAL A 857 9.98 -9.95 -15.52
N GLU A 858 9.32 -8.81 -15.79
CA GLU A 858 7.97 -8.55 -15.25
C GLU A 858 6.94 -9.56 -15.76
N LEU A 859 6.90 -9.84 -17.07
CA LEU A 859 6.01 -10.84 -17.65
C LEU A 859 6.31 -12.23 -17.06
N ARG A 860 7.58 -12.61 -16.93
CA ARG A 860 7.97 -13.88 -16.31
C ARG A 860 7.49 -13.96 -14.86
N ASN A 861 7.71 -12.92 -14.05
CA ASN A 861 7.28 -12.90 -12.64
C ASN A 861 5.74 -12.95 -12.51
N ARG A 862 4.99 -12.34 -13.44
CA ARG A 862 3.53 -12.46 -13.52
C ARG A 862 3.10 -13.88 -13.91
N MET A 863 3.73 -14.49 -14.91
CA MET A 863 3.38 -15.84 -15.36
C MET A 863 3.74 -16.92 -14.33
N THR A 864 4.90 -16.82 -13.66
CA THR A 864 5.29 -17.68 -12.53
C THR A 864 4.23 -17.67 -11.43
N ARG A 865 3.70 -16.48 -11.09
CA ARG A 865 2.64 -16.30 -10.09
C ARG A 865 1.32 -16.96 -10.51
N VAL A 866 0.90 -16.76 -11.76
CA VAL A 866 -0.38 -17.27 -12.27
C VAL A 866 -0.36 -18.80 -12.44
N THR A 867 0.75 -19.36 -12.88
CA THR A 867 0.86 -20.79 -13.24
C THR A 867 1.51 -21.66 -12.17
N GLY A 868 2.27 -21.08 -11.25
CA GLY A 868 3.15 -21.80 -10.32
C GLY A 868 4.43 -22.37 -10.95
N ALA A 869 4.61 -22.24 -12.27
CA ALA A 869 5.77 -22.80 -12.99
C ALA A 869 7.05 -21.98 -12.77
N ARG A 870 8.20 -22.64 -12.65
CA ARG A 870 9.51 -22.00 -12.54
C ARG A 870 10.04 -21.60 -13.92
N LEU A 871 9.99 -20.31 -14.23
CA LEU A 871 10.31 -19.74 -15.53
C LEU A 871 11.66 -18.99 -15.53
N ARG A 872 12.45 -19.16 -16.59
CA ARG A 872 13.78 -18.54 -16.76
C ARG A 872 13.70 -17.05 -17.13
N ALA A 873 14.76 -16.29 -16.92
CA ALA A 873 14.84 -14.91 -17.41
C ALA A 873 14.86 -14.83 -18.96
N THR A 874 15.43 -15.83 -19.63
CA THR A 874 15.53 -15.95 -21.11
C THR A 874 14.21 -16.30 -21.81
N LEU A 875 13.10 -16.47 -21.07
CA LEU A 875 11.81 -16.97 -21.54
C LEU A 875 11.33 -16.37 -22.88
N ILE A 876 11.45 -15.04 -23.06
CA ILE A 876 10.98 -14.36 -24.27
C ILE A 876 11.93 -14.50 -25.48
N PHE A 877 13.14 -15.03 -25.28
CA PHE A 877 14.09 -15.36 -26.35
C PHE A 877 13.93 -16.82 -26.78
N ASP A 878 13.77 -17.72 -25.81
CA ASP A 878 13.51 -19.14 -26.03
C ASP A 878 12.10 -19.38 -26.64
N PHE A 879 11.12 -18.60 -26.19
CA PHE A 879 9.71 -18.65 -26.63
C PHE A 879 9.24 -17.28 -27.12
N PRO A 880 9.63 -16.86 -28.34
CA PRO A 880 9.54 -15.46 -28.76
C PRO A 880 8.12 -14.93 -29.02
N THR A 881 7.09 -15.77 -29.04
CA THR A 881 5.69 -15.35 -29.30
C THR A 881 4.77 -15.84 -28.18
N PRO A 882 3.65 -15.14 -27.90
CA PRO A 882 2.66 -15.59 -26.91
C PRO A 882 2.16 -17.02 -27.14
N ALA A 883 1.96 -17.43 -28.40
CA ALA A 883 1.56 -18.80 -28.75
C ALA A 883 2.61 -19.86 -28.35
N ARG A 884 3.91 -19.57 -28.57
CA ARG A 884 5.00 -20.49 -28.22
C ARG A 884 5.22 -20.54 -26.71
N LEU A 885 5.09 -19.42 -26.00
CA LEU A 885 5.14 -19.38 -24.54
C LEU A 885 3.97 -20.16 -23.91
N ALA A 886 2.74 -19.97 -24.40
CA ALA A 886 1.59 -20.73 -23.94
C ALA A 886 1.75 -22.25 -24.19
N GLY A 887 2.35 -22.64 -25.32
CA GLY A 887 2.73 -24.04 -25.59
C GLY A 887 3.72 -24.58 -24.55
N HIS A 888 4.84 -23.86 -24.32
CA HIS A 888 5.85 -24.28 -23.36
C HIS A 888 5.32 -24.41 -21.92
N LEU A 889 4.47 -23.46 -21.50
CA LEU A 889 3.81 -23.52 -20.20
C LEU A 889 2.89 -24.74 -20.10
N LEU A 890 2.18 -25.11 -21.16
CA LEU A 890 1.35 -26.31 -21.18
C LEU A 890 2.18 -27.59 -21.05
N ASP A 891 3.38 -27.62 -21.63
CA ASP A 891 4.31 -28.75 -21.54
C ASP A 891 5.01 -28.84 -20.17
N GLN A 892 5.19 -27.72 -19.45
CA GLN A 892 5.77 -27.68 -18.10
C GLN A 892 4.77 -27.94 -16.97
N LEU A 893 3.48 -27.65 -17.18
CA LEU A 893 2.45 -27.84 -16.18
C LEU A 893 2.04 -29.31 -16.13
N ASP A 894 2.35 -30.00 -15.03
CA ASP A 894 1.90 -31.38 -14.79
C ASP A 894 0.39 -31.42 -14.49
N LEU A 895 -0.40 -31.30 -15.55
CA LEU A 895 -1.86 -31.42 -15.53
C LEU A 895 -2.34 -32.89 -15.44
N ALA A 896 -1.42 -33.84 -15.24
CA ALA A 896 -1.72 -35.25 -14.95
C ALA A 896 -1.61 -35.59 -13.46
N ALA A 897 -1.02 -34.70 -12.65
CA ALA A 897 -1.03 -34.82 -11.20
C ALA A 897 -2.43 -34.50 -10.63
N GLU A 898 -3.12 -35.53 -10.14
CA GLU A 898 -4.29 -35.35 -9.26
C GLU A 898 -3.88 -34.50 -8.03
N PRO A 899 -4.73 -33.56 -7.55
CA PRO A 899 -4.39 -32.72 -6.41
C PRO A 899 -4.28 -33.54 -5.12
N GLY A 900 -3.06 -33.90 -4.74
CA GLY A 900 -2.72 -34.26 -3.36
C GLY A 900 -3.04 -35.69 -2.93
N ALA A 901 -2.38 -36.68 -3.55
CA ALA A 901 -2.00 -37.90 -2.82
C ALA A 901 -0.80 -37.62 -1.89
N SER A 902 -1.00 -36.74 -0.89
CA SER A 902 -0.06 -36.56 0.23
C SER A 902 -0.56 -37.40 1.42
N PRO A 903 0.30 -38.19 2.10
CA PRO A 903 -0.11 -39.22 3.05
C PRO A 903 -0.51 -38.66 4.43
N ALA A 904 -1.53 -37.81 4.46
CA ALA A 904 -2.09 -37.21 5.68
C ALA A 904 -3.52 -37.68 6.01
N ALA A 905 -4.25 -38.27 5.05
CA ALA A 905 -5.65 -38.66 5.22
C ALA A 905 -5.87 -40.01 5.94
N ASP A 906 -4.87 -40.89 5.98
CA ASP A 906 -4.99 -42.22 6.61
C ASP A 906 -4.95 -42.20 8.15
N SER A 907 -4.38 -41.15 8.76
CA SER A 907 -4.20 -41.06 10.22
C SER A 907 -5.51 -40.74 10.97
N ASP A 908 -6.28 -39.77 10.48
CA ASP A 908 -7.46 -39.26 11.18
C ASP A 908 -8.64 -40.25 11.18
N MET A 909 -8.74 -41.09 10.14
CA MET A 909 -9.76 -42.14 10.06
C MET A 909 -9.43 -43.34 10.98
N VAL A 910 -8.15 -43.60 11.25
CA VAL A 910 -7.69 -44.65 12.19
C VAL A 910 -7.91 -44.21 13.64
N LEU A 911 -7.72 -42.93 13.96
CA LEU A 911 -7.98 -42.37 15.28
C LEU A 911 -9.46 -42.53 15.71
N ALA A 912 -10.41 -42.29 14.80
CA ALA A 912 -11.84 -42.33 15.10
C ALA A 912 -12.39 -43.73 15.50
N GLU A 913 -11.77 -44.84 15.07
CA GLU A 913 -12.16 -46.19 15.50
C GLU A 913 -11.45 -46.64 16.79
N LEU A 914 -10.22 -46.17 17.02
CA LEU A 914 -9.52 -46.40 18.30
C LEU A 914 -10.30 -45.79 19.47
N GLU A 915 -10.95 -44.64 19.26
CA GLU A 915 -11.84 -44.03 20.26
C GLU A 915 -13.10 -44.86 20.54
N ARG A 916 -13.72 -45.47 19.50
CA ARG A 916 -14.92 -46.31 19.67
C ARG A 916 -14.60 -47.64 20.37
N VAL A 917 -13.44 -48.24 20.11
CA VAL A 917 -12.91 -49.39 20.86
C VAL A 917 -12.59 -49.00 22.32
N GLY A 918 -12.08 -47.79 22.53
CA GLY A 918 -11.82 -47.20 23.84
C GLY A 918 -13.03 -47.21 24.78
N ALA A 919 -14.23 -46.97 24.25
CA ALA A 919 -15.47 -46.87 25.02
C ALA A 919 -16.04 -48.21 25.51
N ALA A 920 -15.85 -49.31 24.76
CA ALA A 920 -16.42 -50.63 25.10
C ALA A 920 -15.55 -51.50 26.04
N LEU A 921 -14.29 -51.10 26.24
CA LEU A 921 -13.28 -51.78 27.07
C LEU A 921 -13.67 -52.11 28.53
N PRO A 922 -14.47 -51.29 29.25
CA PRO A 922 -14.76 -51.56 30.67
C PRO A 922 -15.62 -52.82 30.93
N ALA A 923 -16.60 -53.11 30.08
CA ALA A 923 -17.60 -54.16 30.34
C ALA A 923 -17.10 -55.58 30.01
N ALA A 924 -16.28 -55.75 28.95
CA ALA A 924 -15.76 -57.05 28.54
C ALA A 924 -14.59 -57.57 29.42
N VAL A 925 -14.25 -56.86 30.50
CA VAL A 925 -12.98 -56.99 31.24
C VAL A 925 -13.20 -57.16 32.76
N SER A 926 -14.12 -58.08 33.08
CA SER A 926 -14.59 -58.39 34.44
C SER A 926 -13.53 -59.04 35.35
N ASP A 927 -12.43 -59.59 34.81
CA ASP A 927 -11.32 -60.15 35.58
C ASP A 927 -9.92 -59.69 35.10
N THR A 928 -8.91 -59.92 35.94
CA THR A 928 -7.51 -59.51 35.71
C THR A 928 -6.81 -60.27 34.57
N ALA A 929 -7.30 -61.43 34.16
CA ALA A 929 -6.74 -62.23 33.08
C ALA A 929 -7.27 -61.76 31.71
N SER A 930 -8.56 -61.46 31.62
CA SER A 930 -9.21 -60.80 30.49
C SER A 930 -8.59 -59.42 30.25
N ARG A 931 -8.33 -58.66 31.32
CA ARG A 931 -7.60 -57.37 31.28
C ARG A 931 -6.19 -57.49 30.69
N ARG A 932 -5.51 -58.61 30.95
CA ARG A 932 -4.18 -58.90 30.40
C ARG A 932 -4.24 -59.28 28.92
N ARG A 933 -5.21 -60.11 28.51
CA ARG A 933 -5.44 -60.52 27.11
C ARG A 933 -5.79 -59.33 26.22
N VAL A 934 -6.65 -58.41 26.68
CA VAL A 934 -6.98 -57.21 25.89
C VAL A 934 -5.79 -56.24 25.82
N ALA A 935 -5.03 -56.08 26.92
CA ALA A 935 -3.80 -55.29 26.89
C ALA A 935 -2.69 -55.89 26.00
N GLU A 936 -2.66 -57.20 25.80
CA GLU A 936 -1.80 -57.83 24.79
C GLU A 936 -2.36 -57.62 23.38
N ARG A 937 -3.67 -57.75 23.16
CA ARG A 937 -4.26 -57.57 21.83
C ARG A 937 -4.18 -56.12 21.32
N LEU A 938 -4.25 -55.13 22.21
CA LEU A 938 -3.95 -53.72 21.90
C LEU A 938 -2.47 -53.50 21.55
N ARG A 939 -1.53 -54.21 22.20
CA ARG A 939 -0.10 -54.19 21.79
C ARG A 939 0.12 -54.84 20.44
N GLU A 940 -0.66 -55.86 20.08
CA GLU A 940 -0.60 -56.47 18.75
C GLU A 940 -1.23 -55.58 17.66
N LEU A 941 -2.32 -54.86 17.96
CA LEU A 941 -2.88 -53.84 17.05
C LEU A 941 -1.91 -52.65 16.87
N LEU A 942 -1.22 -52.23 17.94
CA LEU A 942 -0.12 -51.24 17.87
C LEU A 942 1.10 -51.74 17.09
N GLN A 943 1.42 -53.05 17.13
CA GLN A 943 2.46 -53.64 16.28
C GLN A 943 2.03 -53.77 14.82
N LEU A 944 0.72 -53.87 14.60
CA LEU A 944 0.10 -53.69 13.30
C LEU A 944 -0.12 -52.19 12.98
N CYS A 945 0.57 -51.24 13.63
CA CYS A 945 0.76 -49.90 13.07
C CYS A 945 2.08 -49.89 12.27
N GLY A 946 2.14 -50.35 11.01
CA GLY A 946 1.07 -50.84 10.12
C GLY A 946 0.98 -52.38 9.95
N PRO A 947 -0.13 -52.91 9.38
CA PRO A 947 -1.38 -52.24 9.02
C PRO A 947 -2.59 -52.73 9.87
N SER A 948 -3.20 -51.83 10.67
CA SER A 948 -4.24 -52.15 11.67
C SER A 948 -5.49 -51.30 11.46
N ALA A 949 -6.13 -51.50 10.32
CA ALA A 949 -7.56 -51.26 10.24
C ALA A 949 -8.28 -52.25 11.17
N ALA A 950 -8.99 -51.74 12.19
CA ALA A 950 -9.97 -52.52 12.95
C ALA A 950 -10.96 -51.62 13.72
N ALA A 951 -11.99 -51.13 13.01
CA ALA A 951 -13.36 -51.21 13.51
C ALA A 951 -13.69 -52.69 13.86
N GLY A 952 -14.72 -53.07 14.63
CA GLY A 952 -15.92 -52.35 15.08
C GLY A 952 -17.05 -53.38 15.26
N GLY A 953 -18.31 -52.95 15.14
CA GLY A 953 -19.52 -53.78 15.25
C GLY A 953 -20.39 -53.34 16.43
N ASP A 954 -21.56 -52.70 16.31
CA ASP A 954 -22.67 -52.70 15.32
C ASP A 954 -23.78 -53.74 15.61
N LEU A 955 -25.04 -53.28 15.61
CA LEU A 955 -26.15 -53.84 16.39
C LEU A 955 -27.25 -54.56 15.56
N GLU A 956 -27.23 -54.49 14.22
CA GLU A 956 -28.37 -54.90 13.36
C GLU A 956 -28.66 -56.42 13.27
N SER A 957 -28.15 -57.22 14.20
CA SER A 957 -28.49 -58.66 14.34
C SER A 957 -29.02 -59.06 15.72
N ALA A 958 -29.15 -58.10 16.64
CA ALA A 958 -29.75 -58.33 17.95
C ALA A 958 -31.25 -58.59 17.83
N THR A 959 -31.74 -59.58 18.58
CA THR A 959 -33.16 -59.91 18.69
C THR A 959 -33.88 -59.01 19.71
N ASP A 960 -35.22 -58.95 19.66
CA ASP A 960 -36.01 -58.07 20.55
C ASP A 960 -35.69 -58.30 22.05
N ASP A 961 -35.44 -59.56 22.46
CA ASP A 961 -35.06 -59.92 23.84
C ASP A 961 -33.66 -59.38 24.23
N GLU A 962 -32.75 -59.20 23.27
CA GLU A 962 -31.41 -58.63 23.48
C GLU A 962 -31.43 -57.08 23.53
N LEU A 963 -32.42 -56.45 22.90
CA LEU A 963 -32.66 -55.01 23.01
C LEU A 963 -33.25 -54.60 24.37
N PHE A 964 -34.12 -55.41 24.97
CA PHE A 964 -34.66 -55.13 26.31
C PHE A 964 -33.61 -55.32 27.42
N ALA A 965 -32.73 -56.33 27.30
CA ALA A 965 -31.66 -56.58 28.26
C ALA A 965 -30.64 -55.43 28.38
N LEU A 966 -30.45 -54.64 27.32
CA LEU A 966 -29.53 -53.49 27.33
C LEU A 966 -30.09 -52.25 28.04
N VAL A 967 -31.41 -52.20 28.28
CA VAL A 967 -32.11 -51.05 28.88
C VAL A 967 -32.30 -51.21 30.38
N ASP A 968 -32.51 -52.44 30.87
CA ASP A 968 -32.68 -52.69 32.31
C ASP A 968 -31.35 -52.52 33.09
N ASP A 969 -30.19 -52.81 32.48
CA ASP A 969 -28.88 -52.76 33.16
C ASP A 969 -28.37 -51.32 33.44
N GLU A 970 -28.81 -50.31 32.66
CA GLU A 970 -28.50 -48.89 32.94
C GLU A 970 -29.39 -48.26 34.02
N PHE A 971 -30.56 -48.85 34.35
CA PHE A 971 -31.50 -48.26 35.31
C PHE A 971 -31.36 -48.79 36.75
N GLU A 972 -30.68 -49.91 37.01
CA GLU A 972 -30.57 -50.49 38.37
C GLU A 972 -29.41 -49.96 39.24
N HIS A 973 -28.37 -49.34 38.68
CA HIS A 973 -27.17 -48.92 39.45
C HIS A 973 -27.11 -47.41 39.81
N GLY A 974 -28.23 -46.71 39.65
CA GLY A 974 -28.41 -45.31 40.06
C GLY A 974 -28.86 -45.08 41.52
N VAL A 975 -28.88 -46.10 42.38
CA VAL A 975 -29.36 -45.98 43.78
C VAL A 975 -28.55 -46.83 44.77
N GLU A 976 -27.46 -46.29 45.31
CA GLU A 976 -27.22 -46.17 46.78
C GLU A 976 -25.88 -45.48 47.07
N THR A 977 -25.91 -44.45 47.91
CA THR A 977 -24.70 -43.77 48.42
C THR A 977 -24.15 -44.47 49.66
N ALA A 978 -22.87 -44.87 49.64
CA ALA A 978 -22.06 -45.13 50.83
C ALA A 978 -20.57 -44.85 50.55
#